data_AF-A0A2I3LYP3-F1
#
_entry.id   AF-A0A2I3LYP3-F1
#
_cell.length_a   1.000
_cell.length_b   1.000
_cell.length_c   1.000
_cell.angle_alpha   90.00
_cell.angle_beta   90.00
_cell.angle_gamma   90.00
#
_symmetry.space_group_name_H-M   'P 1'
#
loop_
_entity.id
_entity.type
_entity.pdbx_description
1 polymer ?
#
loop_
_entity_poly.entity_id
_entity_poly.type
_entity_poly.pdbx_seq_one_letter_code
_entity_poly.pdbx_strand_id
1 'polypeptide(L)'
;MDLLSGTYIFAVLLACVVFHSGAQEKNYTIREEMPENVLIGDLLKDLDLSLVPNKSLTSAMQFKLVYKTGDVPLIRIEEDTGEIFTTGARIDREKLCVGIPTDEQCFYEVEVAILPDEIFRLVKIRFLIEDINDNAPLFPTTVINISIPENSAINSKYTLPAAIDPDVGINGVQNYELIKGQNIFGLDVIETPEGEKMPQLIVQKELDREEKDTYVMKVKVEDGGFPQRSSTAILQVSVTDTNDNHPVFKETEIEVSIPENAPVGTSVTQLHATDADIGENARIHFSFSNLVSNIAKRLFHLNTTTGLITIKEPLDREETPNHKLLVLASDGGLVPARAMVLVNVTDVNDNVPSIDIRYIVNTINDTVVLSENIPLNTKIALITVTDKDADHNGRVTCFTDHEIPFRLRPVFSNQFLLETAAYLDYESTKEYAIKLLAADAGKPPLNQSAMLFIKVKDENDNAPVFTQSLVTVSIPENNSPGIQLTKVSATDADTGPNAEINYLLGPDAPPEFSLDRRTGMLTVVKKLDREKEEKYFFTVLAKDNGVPPLTSNVTVFVSVIDQNDNTPTFTHNEYNFYVPENLPKHGTVGLITVTDPDYGENSAVTLSILDENDGFTIDSQTGVIRPNISFDREKQESYTFYVKAEDGGRVSRSSSAKVTINVVDVNDNKPVFIVPPSNYSYELVLPSTDPGTVVFQVIAVDNDTGMNAEVRYSIVGENTRDLFEINETTGNIIMKEKCDVTDLGLHRVLVKANDLGQPDSLFSVVTVNLFVNESVTNATLINELLHKSTEAPVTPNTEIADASSPTIDYVKILVAVVAGTITVVVVIFITAVVRCRQAPHLKAAQKNKQNSEWATPNPENRQMIMMKKKKKKKKHPPKNLLLNFVTIEETKADDVDNDGNSITLELPIDLEEQTMGKYNWVTTPTTFKPDSPDLARHYKSASPQPAFQIQPETPLNSKHHIIQELPLDNTFVACDSISKCSSSSSDPYSVSDSGYPMTTFEAPVSVHARPPMKEIMRSCTLMKESTTVEVWIHPQPQRKSEGKGAGKTVLTSSSPSATTLSFLD
;
A
#
# COMPACT_ATOMS: atom_id res chain seq x y z
N MET A 1 -26.64 -149.03 78.87
CA MET A 1 -26.56 -150.43 79.30
C MET A 1 -25.74 -151.20 78.28
N ASP A 2 -25.22 -152.35 78.69
CA ASP A 2 -24.11 -153.05 78.06
C ASP A 2 -24.38 -153.54 76.63
N LEU A 3 -23.33 -153.53 75.81
CA LEU A 3 -23.20 -154.38 74.64
C LEU A 3 -21.71 -154.60 74.34
N LEU A 4 -21.21 -155.78 74.74
CA LEU A 4 -19.82 -156.21 74.54
C LEU A 4 -19.55 -156.70 73.11
N SER A 5 -18.29 -157.05 72.84
CA SER A 5 -17.91 -158.13 71.90
C SER A 5 -17.94 -157.84 70.39
N GLY A 6 -17.83 -156.58 69.96
CA GLY A 6 -17.81 -156.21 68.52
C GLY A 6 -16.43 -156.10 67.85
N THR A 7 -15.56 -155.19 68.31
CA THR A 7 -14.58 -154.52 67.44
C THR A 7 -13.17 -155.12 67.39
N TYR A 8 -12.79 -156.01 68.31
CA TYR A 8 -11.43 -156.60 68.34
C TYR A 8 -11.10 -157.46 67.10
N ILE A 9 -12.12 -157.93 66.37
CA ILE A 9 -11.95 -158.70 65.11
C ILE A 9 -11.68 -157.77 63.92
N PHE A 10 -12.16 -156.52 63.95
CA PHE A 10 -12.02 -155.57 62.84
C PHE A 10 -10.58 -155.00 62.74
N ALA A 11 -9.92 -154.76 63.89
CA ALA A 11 -8.55 -154.26 63.94
C ALA A 11 -7.53 -155.26 63.35
N VAL A 12 -7.74 -156.56 63.57
CA VAL A 12 -6.85 -157.62 63.06
C VAL A 12 -7.03 -157.86 61.56
N LEU A 13 -8.26 -157.70 61.05
CA LEU A 13 -8.55 -157.81 59.61
C LEU A 13 -7.95 -156.67 58.79
N LEU A 14 -7.93 -155.44 59.30
CA LEU A 14 -7.31 -154.31 58.60
C LEU A 14 -5.77 -154.45 58.51
N ALA A 15 -5.15 -155.04 59.53
CA ALA A 15 -3.69 -155.24 59.59
C ALA A 15 -3.14 -156.22 58.53
N CYS A 16 -3.99 -157.05 57.92
CA CYS A 16 -3.59 -158.06 56.92
C CYS A 16 -3.86 -157.65 55.46
N VAL A 17 -4.41 -156.47 55.20
CA VAL A 17 -4.77 -156.01 53.84
C VAL A 17 -3.85 -154.90 53.31
N VAL A 18 -3.09 -154.22 54.18
CA VAL A 18 -2.21 -153.09 53.80
C VAL A 18 -0.85 -153.55 53.22
N PHE A 19 -0.49 -154.83 53.37
CA PHE A 19 0.76 -155.41 52.84
C PHE A 19 0.53 -156.14 51.50
N HIS A 20 0.20 -155.43 50.41
CA HIS A 20 0.55 -155.80 49.00
C HIS A 20 0.16 -154.77 47.91
N SER A 21 0.48 -153.48 48.06
CA SER A 21 0.49 -152.53 46.92
C SER A 21 1.22 -151.22 47.25
N GLY A 22 2.44 -151.03 46.72
CA GLY A 22 3.16 -149.77 46.76
C GLY A 22 3.48 -149.28 45.35
N ALA A 23 3.00 -148.08 45.00
CA ALA A 23 3.42 -147.39 43.77
C ALA A 23 4.82 -146.79 43.97
N GLN A 24 5.61 -146.73 42.90
CA GLN A 24 7.02 -146.36 42.96
C GLN A 24 7.30 -145.26 41.92
N GLU A 25 7.80 -144.11 42.36
CA GLU A 25 8.19 -142.99 41.48
C GLU A 25 9.71 -142.91 41.33
N LYS A 26 10.19 -142.43 40.18
CA LYS A 26 11.60 -142.16 39.91
C LYS A 26 11.76 -140.86 39.12
N ASN A 27 12.75 -140.05 39.47
CA ASN A 27 13.05 -138.81 38.75
C ASN A 27 14.39 -138.93 38.01
N TYR A 28 14.47 -138.36 36.81
CA TYR A 28 15.70 -138.15 36.04
C TYR A 28 15.80 -136.67 35.65
N THR A 29 17.02 -136.23 35.34
CA THR A 29 17.32 -134.89 34.81
C THR A 29 17.77 -135.03 33.37
N ILE A 30 17.15 -134.28 32.46
CA ILE A 30 17.47 -134.26 31.04
C ILE A 30 17.69 -132.81 30.61
N ARG A 31 18.54 -132.60 29.60
CA ARG A 31 18.61 -131.30 28.92
C ARG A 31 17.72 -131.36 27.70
N GLU A 32 17.17 -130.22 27.32
CA GLU A 32 16.56 -130.09 26.01
C GLU A 32 17.57 -130.24 24.86
N GLU A 33 17.05 -130.33 23.64
CA GLU A 33 17.79 -130.44 22.38
C GLU A 33 18.84 -131.58 22.33
N MET A 34 18.74 -132.54 23.25
CA MET A 34 19.55 -133.76 23.25
C MET A 34 19.36 -134.57 21.96
N PRO A 35 20.43 -135.14 21.39
CA PRO A 35 20.34 -135.98 20.21
C PRO A 35 19.60 -137.30 20.50
N GLU A 36 19.12 -137.94 19.43
CA GLU A 36 18.44 -139.24 19.48
C GLU A 36 19.36 -140.36 20.01
N ASN A 37 18.79 -141.34 20.72
CA ASN A 37 19.48 -142.50 21.30
C ASN A 37 20.52 -142.20 22.40
N VAL A 38 20.39 -141.08 23.12
CA VAL A 38 21.13 -140.82 24.36
C VAL A 38 20.50 -141.63 25.49
N LEU A 39 21.31 -142.41 26.22
CA LEU A 39 20.89 -143.14 27.43
C LEU A 39 20.64 -142.17 28.59
N ILE A 40 19.46 -142.24 29.19
CA ILE A 40 19.01 -141.35 30.28
C ILE A 40 19.07 -142.06 31.64
N GLY A 41 18.78 -143.37 31.69
CA GLY A 41 18.74 -144.17 32.92
C GLY A 41 18.43 -145.65 32.67
N ASP A 42 18.48 -146.47 33.73
CA ASP A 42 18.30 -147.93 33.71
C ASP A 42 17.32 -148.34 34.82
N LEU A 43 16.06 -148.58 34.46
CA LEU A 43 14.98 -148.84 35.42
C LEU A 43 15.12 -150.16 36.17
N LEU A 44 15.78 -151.17 35.59
CA LEU A 44 15.95 -152.46 36.25
C LEU A 44 16.89 -152.31 37.45
N LYS A 45 17.98 -151.58 37.26
CA LYS A 45 18.96 -151.24 38.30
C LYS A 45 18.47 -150.14 39.24
N ASP A 46 17.78 -149.13 38.73
CA ASP A 46 17.31 -147.97 39.51
C ASP A 46 16.13 -148.28 40.46
N LEU A 47 15.60 -149.51 40.43
CA LEU A 47 14.44 -149.98 41.21
C LEU A 47 14.71 -151.28 42.03
N ASP A 48 15.94 -151.80 42.04
CA ASP A 48 16.38 -153.02 42.79
C ASP A 48 15.56 -154.31 42.52
N LEU A 49 15.15 -154.54 41.27
CA LEU A 49 14.27 -155.65 40.87
C LEU A 49 14.97 -157.02 40.75
N SER A 50 15.40 -157.59 41.88
CA SER A 50 16.08 -158.89 41.94
C SER A 50 15.13 -160.10 42.13
N LEU A 51 15.47 -161.22 41.47
CA LEU A 51 14.66 -162.46 41.45
C LEU A 51 14.69 -163.21 42.80
N VAL A 52 13.53 -163.41 43.42
CA VAL A 52 13.40 -164.10 44.72
C VAL A 52 13.66 -165.61 44.55
N PRO A 53 14.63 -166.24 45.27
CA PRO A 53 15.20 -167.54 44.86
C PRO A 53 14.30 -168.79 44.87
N ASN A 54 13.03 -168.71 45.29
CA ASN A 54 12.14 -169.87 45.49
C ASN A 54 10.85 -169.83 44.64
N LYS A 55 10.80 -169.03 43.58
CA LYS A 55 9.86 -169.20 42.46
C LYS A 55 10.60 -168.95 41.14
N SER A 56 10.60 -169.95 40.25
CA SER A 56 10.91 -169.73 38.84
C SER A 56 9.72 -169.03 38.17
N LEU A 57 9.91 -167.81 37.68
CA LEU A 57 8.92 -167.15 36.82
C LEU A 57 8.66 -167.99 35.56
N THR A 58 7.44 -167.89 35.04
CA THR A 58 7.01 -168.61 33.83
C THR A 58 7.43 -167.92 32.52
N SER A 59 7.85 -166.66 32.57
CA SER A 59 8.41 -165.88 31.46
C SER A 59 9.45 -164.87 31.96
N ALA A 60 10.22 -164.26 31.04
CA ALA A 60 11.11 -163.14 31.36
C ALA A 60 10.31 -161.87 31.74
N MET A 61 10.97 -160.92 32.40
CA MET A 61 10.39 -159.60 32.66
C MET A 61 10.30 -158.78 31.37
N GLN A 62 9.31 -157.89 31.25
CA GLN A 62 9.25 -156.90 30.18
C GLN A 62 8.87 -155.52 30.73
N PHE A 63 9.55 -154.48 30.23
CA PHE A 63 9.26 -153.08 30.51
C PHE A 63 8.54 -152.45 29.33
N LYS A 64 7.32 -151.92 29.53
CA LYS A 64 6.55 -151.27 28.46
C LYS A 64 6.12 -149.87 28.88
N LEU A 65 6.55 -148.87 28.11
CA LEU A 65 6.13 -147.48 28.24
C LEU A 65 4.62 -147.36 27.99
N VAL A 66 3.91 -146.68 28.89
CA VAL A 66 2.48 -146.40 28.78
C VAL A 66 2.31 -145.00 28.16
N TYR A 67 1.69 -144.94 26.99
CA TYR A 67 1.42 -143.71 26.25
C TYR A 67 0.01 -143.77 25.65
N LYS A 68 -0.58 -142.61 25.35
CA LYS A 68 -1.91 -142.52 24.73
C LYS A 68 -1.79 -142.64 23.21
N THR A 69 -2.73 -143.31 22.56
CA THR A 69 -2.79 -143.41 21.10
C THR A 69 -2.97 -142.05 20.43
N GLY A 70 -1.88 -141.52 19.87
CA GLY A 70 -1.82 -140.23 19.19
C GLY A 70 -0.60 -139.41 19.60
N ASP A 71 -0.13 -139.58 20.85
CA ASP A 71 1.05 -138.88 21.36
C ASP A 71 2.33 -139.58 20.87
N VAL A 72 3.30 -138.82 20.37
CA VAL A 72 4.64 -139.33 20.05
C VAL A 72 5.45 -139.35 21.35
N PRO A 73 5.91 -140.51 21.86
CA PRO A 73 6.68 -140.53 23.09
C PRO A 73 8.08 -139.95 22.83
N LEU A 74 8.45 -138.90 23.58
CA LEU A 74 9.75 -138.23 23.45
C LEU A 74 10.94 -139.14 23.83
N ILE A 75 10.67 -140.17 24.64
CA ILE A 75 11.61 -141.18 25.11
C ILE A 75 11.14 -142.59 24.72
N ARG A 76 12.09 -143.50 24.53
CA ARG A 76 11.87 -144.93 24.32
C ARG A 76 12.46 -145.74 25.49
N ILE A 77 11.89 -146.90 25.75
CA ILE A 77 12.41 -147.85 26.76
C ILE A 77 12.62 -149.19 26.06
N GLU A 78 13.77 -149.81 26.29
CA GLU A 78 14.12 -151.09 25.69
C GLU A 78 13.47 -152.25 26.48
N GLU A 79 12.58 -153.01 25.83
CA GLU A 79 11.61 -153.86 26.54
C GLU A 79 12.24 -154.96 27.42
N ASP A 80 13.41 -155.47 27.04
CA ASP A 80 14.10 -156.57 27.73
C ASP A 80 15.06 -156.09 28.84
N THR A 81 15.50 -154.82 28.84
CA THR A 81 16.52 -154.29 29.77
C THR A 81 15.97 -153.25 30.76
N GLY A 82 14.99 -152.43 30.35
CA GLY A 82 14.54 -151.28 31.12
C GLY A 82 15.40 -150.02 30.97
N GLU A 83 16.36 -150.01 30.03
CA GLU A 83 17.13 -148.81 29.68
C GLU A 83 16.25 -147.78 28.95
N ILE A 84 16.35 -146.50 29.36
CA ILE A 84 15.60 -145.37 28.81
C ILE A 84 16.50 -144.57 27.86
N PHE A 85 16.03 -144.30 26.65
CA PHE A 85 16.74 -143.47 25.67
C PHE A 85 15.87 -142.31 25.13
N THR A 86 16.50 -141.24 24.64
CA THR A 86 15.84 -140.24 23.79
C THR A 86 15.40 -140.82 22.44
N THR A 87 14.38 -140.22 21.82
CA THR A 87 13.92 -140.55 20.45
C THR A 87 14.32 -139.46 19.44
N GLY A 88 14.01 -139.66 18.16
CA GLY A 88 14.13 -138.65 17.11
C GLY A 88 13.15 -137.47 17.24
N ALA A 89 12.21 -137.48 18.20
CA ALA A 89 11.45 -136.30 18.58
C ALA A 89 12.23 -135.55 19.67
N ARG A 90 12.73 -134.35 19.35
CA ARG A 90 13.48 -133.52 20.32
C ARG A 90 12.58 -133.07 21.47
N ILE A 91 13.21 -132.93 22.63
CA ILE A 91 12.66 -132.28 23.82
C ILE A 91 13.06 -130.81 23.72
N ASP A 92 12.08 -129.93 23.69
CA ASP A 92 12.18 -128.49 23.40
C ASP A 92 11.33 -127.79 24.49
N ARG A 93 11.99 -127.07 25.40
CA ARG A 93 11.40 -126.57 26.66
C ARG A 93 10.49 -125.39 26.39
N GLU A 94 10.87 -124.49 25.48
CA GLU A 94 10.14 -123.28 25.11
C GLU A 94 8.73 -123.64 24.63
N LYS A 95 8.59 -124.77 23.93
CA LYS A 95 7.32 -125.29 23.42
C LYS A 95 6.60 -126.23 24.38
N LEU A 96 7.30 -126.99 25.22
CA LEU A 96 6.69 -127.90 26.19
C LEU A 96 6.16 -127.17 27.43
N CYS A 97 6.81 -126.07 27.84
CA CYS A 97 6.57 -125.35 29.08
C CYS A 97 6.12 -123.88 28.85
N VAL A 98 5.47 -123.60 27.71
CA VAL A 98 4.85 -122.31 27.37
C VAL A 98 3.93 -121.82 28.50
N GLY A 99 4.23 -120.67 29.08
CA GLY A 99 3.37 -119.99 30.07
C GLY A 99 3.43 -120.56 31.49
N ILE A 100 4.43 -121.39 31.80
CA ILE A 100 4.76 -121.76 33.19
C ILE A 100 5.49 -120.57 33.85
N PRO A 101 5.16 -120.17 35.10
CA PRO A 101 5.89 -119.12 35.82
C PRO A 101 7.35 -119.48 36.08
N THR A 102 8.24 -118.50 36.16
CA THR A 102 9.69 -118.66 36.34
C THR A 102 10.10 -119.43 37.61
N ASP A 103 9.25 -119.49 38.63
CA ASP A 103 9.46 -120.24 39.87
C ASP A 103 9.10 -121.74 39.78
N GLU A 104 8.38 -122.18 38.74
CA GLU A 104 7.93 -123.57 38.59
C GLU A 104 8.83 -124.37 37.62
N GLN A 105 9.31 -125.52 38.08
CA GLN A 105 10.23 -126.38 37.32
C GLN A 105 9.51 -127.14 36.19
N CYS A 106 10.10 -127.11 34.99
CA CYS A 106 9.57 -127.78 33.79
C CYS A 106 9.76 -129.31 33.90
N PHE A 107 8.65 -130.05 34.06
CA PHE A 107 8.63 -131.52 34.18
C PHE A 107 7.85 -132.19 33.04
N TYR A 108 8.46 -133.21 32.42
CA TYR A 108 7.80 -134.15 31.53
C TYR A 108 7.59 -135.49 32.24
N GLU A 109 6.36 -136.02 32.29
CA GLU A 109 6.01 -137.22 33.06
C GLU A 109 5.52 -138.37 32.18
N VAL A 110 5.93 -139.59 32.48
CA VAL A 110 5.44 -140.83 31.85
C VAL A 110 5.16 -141.93 32.88
N GLU A 111 4.51 -143.01 32.43
CA GLU A 111 4.28 -144.22 33.24
C GLU A 111 4.84 -145.45 32.50
N VAL A 112 5.35 -146.43 33.25
CA VAL A 112 5.97 -147.65 32.71
C VAL A 112 5.42 -148.88 33.42
N ALA A 113 4.85 -149.80 32.65
CA ALA A 113 4.34 -151.07 33.14
C ALA A 113 5.44 -152.14 33.10
N ILE A 114 5.58 -152.90 34.18
CA ILE A 114 6.47 -154.05 34.31
C ILE A 114 5.61 -155.32 34.33
N LEU A 115 5.94 -156.29 33.49
CA LEU A 115 5.22 -157.55 33.27
C LEU A 115 6.17 -158.75 33.51
N PRO A 116 5.67 -159.99 33.74
CA PRO A 116 4.28 -160.45 33.70
C PRO A 116 3.46 -160.16 34.97
N ASP A 117 2.15 -160.44 34.91
CA ASP A 117 1.15 -160.26 35.99
C ASP A 117 1.60 -160.74 37.38
N GLU A 118 2.38 -161.81 37.44
CA GLU A 118 2.96 -162.38 38.68
C GLU A 118 3.78 -161.36 39.50
N ILE A 119 4.28 -160.31 38.85
CA ILE A 119 5.09 -159.22 39.42
C ILE A 119 4.65 -157.82 38.93
N PHE A 120 3.41 -157.66 38.46
CA PHE A 120 2.96 -156.42 37.83
C PHE A 120 3.20 -155.17 38.68
N ARG A 121 3.88 -154.18 38.08
CA ARG A 121 4.08 -152.84 38.67
C ARG A 121 3.86 -151.76 37.63
N LEU A 122 3.35 -150.61 38.08
CA LEU A 122 3.36 -149.37 37.33
C LEU A 122 4.32 -148.40 38.03
N VAL A 123 5.31 -147.90 37.29
CA VAL A 123 6.33 -146.96 37.77
C VAL A 123 6.07 -145.62 37.10
N LYS A 124 5.92 -144.54 37.88
CA LYS A 124 5.82 -143.19 37.32
C LYS A 124 7.21 -142.57 37.24
N ILE A 125 7.54 -141.99 36.09
CA ILE A 125 8.85 -141.38 35.84
C ILE A 125 8.66 -139.90 35.52
N ARG A 126 9.44 -139.03 36.18
CA ARG A 126 9.45 -137.58 35.96
C ARG A 126 10.81 -137.15 35.43
N PHE A 127 10.82 -136.40 34.33
CA PHE A 127 12.02 -135.82 33.73
C PHE A 127 12.01 -134.31 33.97
N LEU A 128 12.94 -133.83 34.79
CA LEU A 128 13.22 -132.40 34.91
C LEU A 128 13.99 -131.96 33.66
N ILE A 129 13.50 -130.96 32.95
CA ILE A 129 14.13 -130.40 31.75
C ILE A 129 15.01 -129.20 32.16
N GLU A 130 16.32 -129.30 31.92
CA GLU A 130 17.28 -128.18 32.04
C GLU A 130 17.26 -127.33 30.76
N ASP A 131 17.15 -126.01 30.96
CA ASP A 131 17.16 -124.91 29.99
C ASP A 131 18.56 -124.66 29.36
N ILE A 132 18.60 -124.32 28.07
CA ILE A 132 19.81 -123.99 27.29
C ILE A 132 19.67 -122.61 26.63
N ASN A 133 20.76 -121.84 26.51
CA ASN A 133 20.81 -120.52 25.84
C ASN A 133 20.70 -120.63 24.30
N ASP A 134 19.54 -121.09 23.84
CA ASP A 134 19.16 -121.46 22.47
C ASP A 134 18.52 -120.28 21.70
N ASN A 135 17.86 -119.35 22.39
CA ASN A 135 17.32 -118.12 21.82
C ASN A 135 18.22 -116.91 22.10
N ALA A 136 17.70 -115.70 21.93
CA ALA A 136 18.45 -114.46 22.09
C ALA A 136 17.48 -113.29 22.26
N PRO A 137 17.86 -112.24 23.03
CA PRO A 137 16.92 -111.19 23.40
C PRO A 137 16.64 -110.26 22.23
N LEU A 138 15.36 -110.09 21.85
CA LEU A 138 14.92 -109.35 20.68
C LEU A 138 14.00 -108.17 21.02
N PHE A 139 14.27 -107.01 20.44
CA PHE A 139 13.38 -105.85 20.51
C PHE A 139 12.16 -106.00 19.58
N PRO A 140 10.95 -105.54 19.99
CA PRO A 140 9.75 -105.57 19.14
C PRO A 140 9.87 -104.78 17.83
N THR A 141 10.73 -103.77 17.79
CA THR A 141 11.03 -102.97 16.58
C THR A 141 12.53 -102.72 16.43
N THR A 142 13.00 -102.64 15.17
CA THR A 142 14.40 -102.32 14.85
C THR A 142 14.74 -100.84 15.00
N VAL A 143 13.72 -99.98 15.01
CA VAL A 143 13.80 -98.54 15.28
C VAL A 143 12.76 -98.19 16.35
N ILE A 144 13.19 -97.43 17.35
CA ILE A 144 12.38 -96.92 18.46
C ILE A 144 12.40 -95.40 18.32
N ASN A 145 11.25 -94.80 17.99
CA ASN A 145 11.10 -93.35 17.88
C ASN A 145 10.49 -92.81 19.18
N ILE A 146 11.03 -91.72 19.72
CA ILE A 146 10.49 -91.08 20.92
C ILE A 146 10.57 -89.55 20.83
N SER A 147 9.48 -88.89 21.20
CA SER A 147 9.34 -87.43 21.24
C SER A 147 9.49 -86.93 22.68
N ILE A 148 10.42 -86.00 22.92
CA ILE A 148 10.71 -85.44 24.24
C ILE A 148 10.74 -83.90 24.12
N PRO A 149 9.95 -83.12 24.88
CA PRO A 149 9.99 -81.66 24.84
C PRO A 149 11.28 -81.13 25.47
N GLU A 150 11.86 -80.01 24.98
CA GLU A 150 13.16 -79.58 25.51
C GLU A 150 13.11 -79.12 26.97
N ASN A 151 11.99 -78.53 27.39
CA ASN A 151 11.72 -78.17 28.79
C ASN A 151 11.55 -79.37 29.76
N SER A 152 11.87 -80.60 29.31
CA SER A 152 11.95 -81.80 30.14
C SER A 152 13.00 -81.66 31.24
N ALA A 153 12.55 -81.53 32.49
CA ALA A 153 13.42 -81.45 33.65
C ALA A 153 14.44 -82.60 33.73
N ILE A 154 15.65 -82.30 34.21
CA ILE A 154 16.71 -83.30 34.42
C ILE A 154 16.21 -84.39 35.37
N ASN A 155 16.50 -85.65 35.02
CA ASN A 155 15.99 -86.90 35.61
C ASN A 155 14.53 -87.25 35.24
N SER A 156 13.91 -86.56 34.28
CA SER A 156 12.68 -87.06 33.64
C SER A 156 12.94 -88.41 32.96
N LYS A 157 11.98 -89.33 33.09
CA LYS A 157 12.10 -90.72 32.62
C LYS A 157 11.08 -91.02 31.53
N TYR A 158 11.52 -91.69 30.49
CA TYR A 158 10.72 -92.05 29.32
C TYR A 158 10.83 -93.55 29.07
N THR A 159 9.71 -94.26 29.10
CA THR A 159 9.65 -95.73 28.92
C THR A 159 10.06 -96.12 27.49
N LEU A 160 11.01 -97.05 27.37
CA LEU A 160 11.35 -97.71 26.11
C LEU A 160 10.68 -99.09 26.06
N PRO A 161 10.40 -99.65 24.86
CA PRO A 161 9.92 -101.03 24.76
C PRO A 161 10.99 -102.00 25.27
N ALA A 162 10.61 -102.89 26.18
CA ALA A 162 11.45 -103.99 26.61
C ALA A 162 11.73 -104.95 25.43
N ALA A 163 12.88 -105.61 25.48
CA ALA A 163 13.16 -106.77 24.64
C ALA A 163 12.55 -108.03 25.27
N ILE A 164 12.31 -109.04 24.44
CA ILE A 164 11.72 -110.32 24.83
C ILE A 164 12.73 -111.43 24.53
N ASP A 165 12.86 -112.38 25.45
CA ASP A 165 13.68 -113.59 25.29
C ASP A 165 12.87 -114.80 25.78
N PRO A 166 12.81 -115.93 25.02
CA PRO A 166 12.14 -117.17 25.46
C PRO A 166 12.85 -117.91 26.61
N ASP A 167 14.17 -117.76 26.70
CA ASP A 167 15.03 -118.55 27.61
C ASP A 167 14.89 -118.02 29.07
N VAL A 168 15.00 -118.90 30.07
CA VAL A 168 14.59 -118.58 31.45
C VAL A 168 15.77 -118.43 32.43
N GLY A 169 15.57 -117.61 33.45
CA GLY A 169 16.56 -117.38 34.50
C GLY A 169 17.76 -116.61 33.98
N ILE A 170 18.96 -117.20 34.05
CA ILE A 170 20.19 -116.53 33.62
C ILE A 170 20.30 -116.39 32.09
N ASN A 171 19.65 -117.27 31.33
CA ASN A 171 19.66 -117.27 29.86
C ASN A 171 18.66 -116.25 29.27
N GLY A 172 17.69 -115.76 30.04
CA GLY A 172 16.82 -114.65 29.63
C GLY A 172 17.49 -113.27 29.72
N VAL A 173 16.74 -112.22 29.36
CA VAL A 173 17.20 -110.81 29.37
C VAL A 173 17.91 -110.43 30.67
N GLN A 174 19.21 -110.10 30.62
CA GLN A 174 19.96 -109.71 31.82
C GLN A 174 20.33 -108.22 31.88
N ASN A 175 20.78 -107.63 30.77
CA ASN A 175 21.32 -106.26 30.76
C ASN A 175 20.92 -105.48 29.51
N TYR A 176 20.76 -104.16 29.67
CA TYR A 176 20.53 -103.20 28.59
C TYR A 176 21.62 -102.13 28.60
N GLU A 177 22.15 -101.80 27.42
CA GLU A 177 23.29 -100.89 27.26
C GLU A 177 23.01 -99.85 26.15
N LEU A 178 23.26 -98.57 26.42
CA LEU A 178 23.10 -97.50 25.44
C LEU A 178 24.39 -97.30 24.62
N ILE A 179 24.55 -98.09 23.56
CA ILE A 179 25.66 -97.98 22.61
C ILE A 179 25.62 -96.61 21.90
N LYS A 180 26.74 -95.88 21.97
CA LYS A 180 26.85 -94.46 21.59
C LYS A 180 25.87 -93.55 22.33
N GLY A 181 25.56 -93.87 23.59
CA GLY A 181 24.92 -92.93 24.50
C GLY A 181 25.69 -91.61 24.53
N GLN A 182 24.98 -90.51 24.28
CA GLN A 182 25.52 -89.17 24.46
C GLN A 182 25.29 -88.77 25.92
N ASN A 183 26.16 -87.94 26.51
CA ASN A 183 26.13 -87.51 27.91
C ASN A 183 24.93 -86.59 28.27
N ILE A 184 23.83 -86.72 27.54
CA ILE A 184 22.54 -86.02 27.60
C ILE A 184 21.43 -87.03 27.94
N PHE A 185 21.60 -88.30 27.57
CA PHE A 185 20.64 -89.38 27.85
C PHE A 185 21.34 -90.56 28.55
N GLY A 186 20.83 -90.91 29.72
CA GLY A 186 21.16 -92.15 30.43
C GLY A 186 20.13 -93.24 30.13
N LEU A 187 20.48 -94.47 30.47
CA LEU A 187 19.56 -95.60 30.49
C LEU A 187 19.44 -96.12 31.92
N ASP A 188 18.22 -96.30 32.38
CA ASP A 188 17.84 -96.90 33.66
C ASP A 188 17.05 -98.18 33.36
N VAL A 189 17.12 -99.15 34.27
CA VAL A 189 16.47 -100.46 34.08
C VAL A 189 15.70 -100.79 35.35
N ILE A 190 14.38 -100.86 35.23
CA ILE A 190 13.49 -101.20 36.34
C ILE A 190 13.11 -102.68 36.20
N GLU A 191 13.39 -103.45 37.23
CA GLU A 191 12.99 -104.84 37.38
C GLU A 191 11.57 -104.90 37.99
N THR A 192 10.65 -105.63 37.36
CA THR A 192 9.29 -105.86 37.88
C THR A 192 9.33 -106.88 39.03
N PRO A 193 8.30 -106.95 39.90
CA PRO A 193 8.20 -108.04 40.88
C PRO A 193 8.09 -109.44 40.25
N GLU A 194 7.76 -109.53 38.96
CA GLU A 194 7.78 -110.75 38.13
C GLU A 194 9.18 -111.06 37.53
N GLY A 195 10.18 -110.19 37.71
CA GLY A 195 11.55 -110.36 37.20
C GLY A 195 11.79 -109.82 35.78
N GLU A 196 10.81 -109.18 35.15
CA GLU A 196 10.97 -108.57 33.82
C GLU A 196 11.79 -107.27 33.92
N LYS A 197 12.76 -107.08 33.01
CA LYS A 197 13.62 -105.89 33.01
C LYS A 197 13.15 -104.88 31.95
N MET A 198 12.61 -103.76 32.41
CA MET A 198 12.10 -102.68 31.57
C MET A 198 13.09 -101.50 31.45
N PRO A 199 13.56 -101.15 30.24
CA PRO A 199 14.43 -100.00 30.02
C PRO A 199 13.66 -98.67 30.05
N GLN A 200 14.24 -97.65 30.68
CA GLN A 200 13.77 -96.26 30.67
C GLN A 200 14.91 -95.32 30.28
N LEU A 201 14.65 -94.44 29.31
CA LEU A 201 15.57 -93.36 28.95
C LEU A 201 15.46 -92.23 29.99
N ILE A 202 16.58 -91.80 30.55
CA ILE A 202 16.64 -90.67 31.50
C ILE A 202 17.29 -89.47 30.82
N VAL A 203 16.63 -88.31 30.89
CA VAL A 203 17.22 -87.02 30.50
C VAL A 203 18.25 -86.61 31.57
N GLN A 204 19.54 -86.63 31.24
CA GLN A 204 20.66 -86.35 32.15
C GLN A 204 21.17 -84.91 32.07
N LYS A 205 20.75 -84.15 31.07
CA LYS A 205 21.03 -82.72 30.89
C LYS A 205 19.79 -82.01 30.37
N GLU A 206 19.75 -80.70 30.53
CA GLU A 206 18.84 -79.84 29.77
C GLU A 206 18.97 -80.13 28.26
N LEU A 207 17.84 -80.05 27.58
CA LEU A 207 17.72 -80.20 26.13
C LEU A 207 17.50 -78.81 25.53
N ASP A 208 17.87 -78.65 24.27
CA ASP A 208 17.83 -77.41 23.49
C ASP A 208 17.68 -77.86 22.02
N ARG A 209 16.58 -77.50 21.37
CA ARG A 209 16.27 -77.92 19.99
C ARG A 209 16.95 -77.02 18.97
N GLU A 210 17.17 -75.76 19.32
CA GLU A 210 17.82 -74.72 18.53
C GLU A 210 19.32 -75.04 18.35
N GLU A 211 19.98 -75.58 19.37
CA GLU A 211 21.27 -76.25 19.25
C GLU A 211 21.12 -77.58 18.50
N LYS A 212 20.14 -78.43 18.86
CA LYS A 212 20.02 -79.79 18.27
C LYS A 212 18.66 -80.49 18.43
N ASP A 213 17.91 -80.53 17.33
CA ASP A 213 16.58 -81.16 17.22
C ASP A 213 16.54 -82.70 17.36
N THR A 214 17.62 -83.43 17.06
CA THR A 214 17.57 -84.89 16.91
C THR A 214 18.80 -85.65 17.42
N TYR A 215 18.54 -86.78 18.07
CA TYR A 215 19.56 -87.65 18.66
C TYR A 215 19.35 -89.09 18.25
N VAL A 216 20.30 -89.65 17.48
CA VAL A 216 20.30 -91.05 17.06
C VAL A 216 21.33 -91.83 17.88
N MET A 217 20.87 -92.85 18.60
CA MET A 217 21.62 -93.72 19.49
C MET A 217 21.28 -95.19 19.18
N LYS A 218 21.91 -96.15 19.88
CA LYS A 218 21.51 -97.56 19.80
C LYS A 218 21.32 -98.14 21.20
N VAL A 219 20.22 -98.86 21.42
CA VAL A 219 20.06 -99.69 22.62
C VAL A 219 20.47 -101.11 22.25
N LYS A 220 21.37 -101.69 23.03
CA LYS A 220 21.72 -103.11 23.04
C LYS A 220 21.00 -103.80 24.20
N VAL A 221 20.62 -105.04 23.99
CA VAL A 221 20.20 -105.97 25.06
C VAL A 221 21.05 -107.23 24.98
N GLU A 222 21.36 -107.84 26.12
CA GLU A 222 22.13 -109.09 26.21
C GLU A 222 21.58 -110.01 27.32
N ASP A 223 21.69 -111.32 27.08
CA ASP A 223 21.45 -112.38 28.06
C ASP A 223 22.67 -112.63 28.97
N GLY A 224 22.49 -113.47 29.98
CA GLY A 224 23.56 -113.93 30.88
C GLY A 224 24.09 -115.34 30.57
N GLY A 225 23.67 -115.94 29.45
CA GLY A 225 24.05 -117.30 29.09
C GLY A 225 25.50 -117.43 28.62
N PHE A 226 25.94 -118.66 28.34
CA PHE A 226 27.29 -118.93 27.85
C PHE A 226 27.24 -119.86 26.61
N PRO A 227 27.52 -119.35 25.39
CA PRO A 227 27.93 -117.97 25.06
C PRO A 227 26.78 -116.96 25.18
N GLN A 228 27.10 -115.73 25.61
CA GLN A 228 26.14 -114.62 25.63
C GLN A 228 25.73 -114.22 24.21
N ARG A 229 24.45 -113.88 24.02
CA ARG A 229 23.89 -113.38 22.76
C ARG A 229 23.30 -111.98 23.02
N SER A 230 23.02 -111.26 21.93
CA SER A 230 22.57 -109.85 22.03
C SER A 230 21.93 -109.38 20.73
N SER A 231 21.06 -108.38 20.85
CA SER A 231 20.51 -107.63 19.71
C SER A 231 20.60 -106.11 19.95
N THR A 232 20.38 -105.32 18.88
CA THR A 232 20.41 -103.86 18.97
C THR A 232 19.28 -103.21 18.19
N ALA A 233 18.55 -102.28 18.81
CA ALA A 233 17.61 -101.37 18.15
C ALA A 233 18.25 -99.98 17.98
N ILE A 234 17.81 -99.24 16.96
CA ILE A 234 18.14 -97.81 16.79
C ILE A 234 17.15 -97.00 17.62
N LEU A 235 17.66 -96.15 18.51
CA LEU A 235 16.83 -95.20 19.26
C LEU A 235 16.97 -93.82 18.62
N GLN A 236 15.86 -93.29 18.10
CA GLN A 236 15.78 -91.94 17.55
C GLN A 236 14.93 -91.08 18.47
N VAL A 237 15.58 -90.19 19.21
CA VAL A 237 14.92 -89.13 19.97
C VAL A 237 14.76 -87.91 19.06
N SER A 238 13.52 -87.43 18.91
CA SER A 238 13.23 -86.11 18.36
C SER A 238 12.86 -85.17 19.51
N VAL A 239 13.59 -84.07 19.64
CA VAL A 239 13.24 -83.00 20.57
C VAL A 239 12.04 -82.25 19.99
N THR A 240 10.99 -82.04 20.79
CA THR A 240 9.80 -81.31 20.36
C THR A 240 9.78 -79.91 20.94
N ASP A 241 9.74 -78.94 20.03
CA ASP A 241 9.66 -77.50 20.26
C ASP A 241 8.62 -77.08 21.30
N THR A 242 9.04 -76.19 22.20
CA THR A 242 8.24 -75.49 23.20
C THR A 242 8.66 -74.02 23.22
N ASN A 243 7.69 -73.12 23.36
CA ASN A 243 7.94 -71.68 23.28
C ASN A 243 8.67 -71.15 24.51
N ASP A 244 10.00 -71.16 24.47
CA ASP A 244 10.89 -70.59 25.48
C ASP A 244 11.82 -69.47 24.95
N ASN A 245 12.01 -69.39 23.63
CA ASN A 245 12.47 -68.18 22.97
C ASN A 245 11.36 -67.11 22.91
N HIS A 246 11.66 -65.99 22.27
CA HIS A 246 10.71 -64.92 22.02
C HIS A 246 11.15 -64.11 20.80
N PRO A 247 10.24 -63.38 20.11
CA PRO A 247 10.58 -62.67 18.89
C PRO A 247 11.65 -61.61 19.12
N VAL A 248 12.67 -61.53 18.27
CA VAL A 248 13.70 -60.47 18.35
C VAL A 248 13.60 -59.57 17.13
N PHE A 249 13.41 -58.26 17.34
CA PHE A 249 13.48 -57.25 16.28
C PHE A 249 14.93 -57.05 15.81
N LYS A 250 15.14 -57.00 14.49
CA LYS A 250 16.45 -56.71 13.88
C LYS A 250 16.96 -55.30 14.23
N GLU A 251 16.05 -54.35 14.36
CA GLU A 251 16.30 -52.94 14.72
C GLU A 251 15.26 -52.52 15.78
N THR A 252 15.73 -52.06 16.95
CA THR A 252 14.87 -51.70 18.09
C THR A 252 14.32 -50.29 18.03
N GLU A 253 15.01 -49.39 17.32
CA GLU A 253 14.60 -48.01 17.07
C GLU A 253 14.81 -47.69 15.59
N ILE A 254 13.80 -47.11 14.93
CA ILE A 254 13.84 -46.77 13.50
C ILE A 254 13.26 -45.36 13.33
N GLU A 255 14.01 -44.45 12.73
CA GLU A 255 13.51 -43.12 12.35
C GLU A 255 13.16 -43.09 10.85
N VAL A 256 12.01 -42.52 10.53
CA VAL A 256 11.47 -42.44 9.16
C VAL A 256 10.93 -41.04 8.90
N SER A 257 11.35 -40.40 7.81
CA SER A 257 10.83 -39.11 7.35
C SER A 257 9.83 -39.30 6.19
N ILE A 258 8.67 -38.64 6.28
CA ILE A 258 7.56 -38.77 5.31
C ILE A 258 6.88 -37.41 5.11
N PRO A 259 6.63 -36.94 3.88
CA PRO A 259 5.87 -35.72 3.64
C PRO A 259 4.40 -35.90 4.00
N GLU A 260 3.77 -34.88 4.59
CA GLU A 260 2.38 -34.98 5.04
C GLU A 260 1.37 -35.24 3.91
N ASN A 261 1.67 -34.71 2.71
CA ASN A 261 0.89 -34.94 1.50
C ASN A 261 1.02 -36.37 0.92
N ALA A 262 1.74 -37.28 1.60
CA ALA A 262 1.84 -38.67 1.22
C ALA A 262 0.45 -39.34 1.19
N PRO A 263 0.04 -39.97 0.08
CA PRO A 263 -1.32 -40.49 -0.07
C PRO A 263 -1.59 -41.65 0.89
N VAL A 264 -2.84 -41.75 1.33
CA VAL A 264 -3.34 -42.90 2.11
C VAL A 264 -3.04 -44.21 1.38
N GLY A 265 -2.50 -45.17 2.13
CA GLY A 265 -1.95 -46.44 1.61
C GLY A 265 -0.43 -46.45 1.43
N THR A 266 0.25 -45.31 1.50
CA THR A 266 1.73 -45.25 1.43
C THR A 266 2.38 -46.08 2.54
N SER A 267 3.37 -46.89 2.18
CA SER A 267 4.20 -47.66 3.11
C SER A 267 5.17 -46.75 3.88
N VAL A 268 5.09 -46.76 5.20
CA VAL A 268 5.95 -46.01 6.12
C VAL A 268 7.29 -46.73 6.29
N THR A 269 7.23 -47.95 6.82
CA THR A 269 8.37 -48.87 6.97
C THR A 269 7.85 -50.28 7.19
N GLN A 270 8.69 -51.29 6.98
CA GLN A 270 8.38 -52.68 7.30
C GLN A 270 9.28 -53.16 8.42
N LEU A 271 8.67 -53.53 9.55
CA LEU A 271 9.38 -54.11 10.67
C LEU A 271 9.75 -55.56 10.38
N HIS A 272 10.97 -55.94 10.76
CA HIS A 272 11.44 -57.31 10.70
C HIS A 272 11.84 -57.79 12.10
N ALA A 273 11.18 -58.86 12.53
CA ALA A 273 11.53 -59.63 13.71
C ALA A 273 11.68 -61.10 13.30
N THR A 274 12.49 -61.83 14.05
CA THR A 274 12.79 -63.25 13.86
C THR A 274 12.61 -63.99 15.17
N ASP A 275 12.09 -65.21 15.10
CA ASP A 275 12.03 -66.14 16.22
C ASP A 275 12.94 -67.35 15.96
N ALA A 276 13.30 -68.08 17.02
CA ALA A 276 14.16 -69.26 16.94
C ALA A 276 13.38 -70.59 16.93
N ASP A 277 12.20 -70.60 17.57
CA ASP A 277 11.21 -71.68 17.60
C ASP A 277 10.76 -72.16 16.20
N ILE A 278 9.87 -73.15 16.13
CA ILE A 278 9.29 -73.65 14.87
C ILE A 278 7.74 -73.73 14.87
N GLY A 279 7.15 -73.62 13.67
CA GLY A 279 5.74 -73.92 13.43
C GLY A 279 4.77 -72.83 13.87
N GLU A 280 4.04 -73.06 14.97
CA GLU A 280 3.09 -72.10 15.54
C GLU A 280 3.79 -71.13 16.49
N ASN A 281 4.73 -71.64 17.31
CA ASN A 281 5.50 -70.87 18.28
C ASN A 281 6.35 -69.80 17.58
N ALA A 282 6.90 -70.11 16.40
CA ALA A 282 7.60 -69.16 15.53
C ALA A 282 6.71 -68.07 14.88
N ARG A 283 5.37 -68.09 15.06
CA ARG A 283 4.47 -67.19 14.29
C ARG A 283 4.31 -65.83 14.95
N ILE A 284 5.23 -64.94 14.61
CA ILE A 284 5.21 -63.55 15.06
C ILE A 284 3.95 -62.81 14.56
N HIS A 285 3.16 -62.32 15.51
CA HIS A 285 2.10 -61.35 15.30
C HIS A 285 2.50 -59.94 15.77
N PHE A 286 2.31 -58.95 14.90
CA PHE A 286 2.64 -57.55 15.16
C PHE A 286 1.42 -56.76 15.64
N SER A 287 1.59 -55.91 16.68
CA SER A 287 0.51 -55.05 17.19
C SER A 287 1.03 -53.71 17.74
N PHE A 288 0.20 -52.66 17.71
CA PHE A 288 0.53 -51.40 18.37
C PHE A 288 0.33 -51.50 19.88
N SER A 289 1.31 -51.05 20.66
CA SER A 289 1.20 -51.02 22.12
C SER A 289 0.05 -50.14 22.60
N ASN A 290 -0.51 -50.48 23.77
CA ASN A 290 -1.51 -49.66 24.46
C ASN A 290 -0.96 -48.25 24.81
N LEU A 291 0.36 -48.08 24.87
CA LEU A 291 1.03 -46.78 25.09
C LEU A 291 1.05 -45.85 23.86
N VAL A 292 0.72 -46.35 22.66
CA VAL A 292 0.67 -45.51 21.45
C VAL A 292 -0.59 -44.64 21.46
N SER A 293 -0.41 -43.35 21.16
CA SER A 293 -1.49 -42.34 21.11
C SER A 293 -2.67 -42.76 20.23
N ASN A 294 -3.89 -42.39 20.65
CA ASN A 294 -5.11 -42.61 19.88
C ASN A 294 -5.08 -41.90 18.52
N ILE A 295 -4.40 -40.75 18.40
CA ILE A 295 -4.22 -40.04 17.13
C ILE A 295 -3.35 -40.89 16.20
N ALA A 296 -2.21 -41.39 16.68
CA ALA A 296 -1.33 -42.25 15.89
C ALA A 296 -1.99 -43.57 15.49
N LYS A 297 -2.84 -44.17 16.34
CA LYS A 297 -3.70 -45.32 16.01
C LYS A 297 -4.81 -45.02 15.01
N ARG A 298 -5.16 -43.73 14.81
CA ARG A 298 -6.09 -43.25 13.78
C ARG A 298 -5.37 -43.15 12.44
N LEU A 299 -4.22 -42.47 12.43
CA LEU A 299 -3.41 -42.13 11.26
C LEU A 299 -2.65 -43.30 10.63
N PHE A 300 -2.14 -44.25 11.43
CA PHE A 300 -1.33 -45.37 10.93
C PHE A 300 -2.04 -46.72 11.09
N HIS A 301 -1.89 -47.56 10.07
CA HIS A 301 -2.26 -48.98 10.11
C HIS A 301 -1.00 -49.85 10.16
N LEU A 302 -1.03 -50.92 10.94
CA LEU A 302 0.01 -51.94 11.03
C LEU A 302 -0.58 -53.28 10.60
N ASN A 303 0.06 -53.94 9.63
CA ASN A 303 -0.29 -55.28 9.20
C ASN A 303 0.25 -56.31 10.20
N THR A 304 -0.65 -57.12 10.77
CA THR A 304 -0.36 -58.04 11.88
C THR A 304 0.51 -59.25 11.54
N THR A 305 0.82 -59.49 10.27
CA THR A 305 1.61 -60.66 9.81
C THR A 305 2.89 -60.27 9.07
N THR A 306 2.93 -59.10 8.43
CA THR A 306 4.09 -58.66 7.62
C THR A 306 4.94 -57.59 8.30
N GLY A 307 4.49 -57.02 9.43
CA GLY A 307 5.18 -55.92 10.11
C GLY A 307 5.13 -54.58 9.36
N LEU A 308 4.41 -54.51 8.23
CA LEU A 308 4.30 -53.30 7.41
C LEU A 308 3.41 -52.24 8.07
N ILE A 309 3.95 -51.04 8.26
CA ILE A 309 3.21 -49.85 8.67
C ILE A 309 2.83 -49.05 7.41
N THR A 310 1.57 -48.61 7.34
CA THR A 310 1.02 -47.81 6.23
C THR A 310 0.22 -46.61 6.74
N ILE A 311 0.15 -45.55 5.93
CA ILE A 311 -0.73 -44.40 6.18
C ILE A 311 -2.19 -44.83 5.97
N LYS A 312 -3.06 -44.57 6.95
CA LYS A 312 -4.49 -44.93 6.95
C LYS A 312 -5.41 -43.71 6.76
N GLU A 313 -5.00 -42.56 7.27
CA GLU A 313 -5.66 -41.26 7.10
C GLU A 313 -4.59 -40.21 6.76
N PRO A 314 -4.94 -39.09 6.09
CA PRO A 314 -3.98 -38.04 5.75
C PRO A 314 -3.21 -37.56 6.99
N LEU A 315 -1.92 -37.25 6.79
CA LEU A 315 -1.09 -36.64 7.82
C LEU A 315 -1.25 -35.11 7.77
N ASP A 316 -1.02 -34.47 8.90
CA ASP A 316 -1.10 -33.02 9.13
C ASP A 316 0.01 -32.70 10.14
N ARG A 317 1.06 -32.01 9.69
CA ARG A 317 2.25 -31.72 10.49
C ARG A 317 1.97 -30.58 11.48
N GLU A 318 1.08 -29.65 11.14
CA GLU A 318 0.67 -28.54 12.00
C GLU A 318 -0.14 -29.03 13.22
N GLU A 319 -0.91 -30.10 13.10
CA GLU A 319 -1.52 -30.82 14.23
C GLU A 319 -0.43 -31.59 15.01
N THR A 320 0.36 -32.43 14.34
CA THR A 320 1.40 -33.24 15.00
C THR A 320 2.59 -33.57 14.08
N PRO A 321 3.78 -32.95 14.27
CA PRO A 321 4.92 -33.17 13.39
C PRO A 321 5.66 -34.49 13.62
N ASN A 322 5.42 -35.18 14.75
CA ASN A 322 6.23 -36.32 15.20
C ASN A 322 5.36 -37.37 15.90
N HIS A 323 5.41 -38.62 15.42
CA HIS A 323 4.66 -39.75 15.99
C HIS A 323 5.61 -40.84 16.50
N LYS A 324 5.37 -41.30 17.73
CA LYS A 324 6.11 -42.43 18.34
C LYS A 324 5.23 -43.68 18.33
N LEU A 325 5.55 -44.61 17.43
CA LEU A 325 4.85 -45.88 17.24
C LEU A 325 5.63 -46.99 17.94
N LEU A 326 5.26 -47.28 19.20
CA LEU A 326 5.75 -48.44 19.93
C LEU A 326 4.99 -49.70 19.44
N VAL A 327 5.67 -50.53 18.66
CA VAL A 327 5.16 -51.80 18.13
C VAL A 327 5.64 -52.96 19.00
N LEU A 328 4.77 -53.94 19.16
CA LEU A 328 5.00 -55.20 19.86
C LEU A 328 5.03 -56.34 18.82
N ALA A 329 5.94 -57.30 19.01
CA ALA A 329 5.98 -58.57 18.31
C ALA A 329 5.69 -59.70 19.30
N SER A 330 4.80 -60.63 18.97
CA SER A 330 4.48 -61.80 19.80
C SER A 330 4.11 -63.01 18.95
N ASP A 331 4.94 -64.04 19.10
CA ASP A 331 4.66 -65.49 19.04
C ASP A 331 3.31 -65.96 19.62
N GLY A 332 2.90 -65.42 20.77
CA GLY A 332 1.86 -65.97 21.64
C GLY A 332 2.36 -66.35 23.05
N GLY A 333 3.65 -66.18 23.29
CA GLY A 333 4.35 -66.46 24.54
C GLY A 333 4.21 -65.39 25.61
N LEU A 334 5.08 -65.47 26.62
CA LEU A 334 5.00 -64.65 27.84
C LEU A 334 5.57 -63.22 27.68
N VAL A 335 6.50 -63.00 26.75
CA VAL A 335 7.29 -61.76 26.67
C VAL A 335 7.34 -61.21 25.25
N PRO A 336 6.40 -60.33 24.86
CA PRO A 336 6.45 -59.69 23.54
C PRO A 336 7.57 -58.65 23.48
N ALA A 337 8.46 -58.80 22.49
CA ALA A 337 9.50 -57.82 22.20
C ALA A 337 8.91 -56.52 21.63
N ARG A 338 9.76 -55.49 21.59
CA ARG A 338 9.33 -54.10 21.38
C ARG A 338 10.29 -53.38 20.45
N ALA A 339 9.74 -52.64 19.49
CA ALA A 339 10.48 -51.69 18.67
C ALA A 339 9.75 -50.34 18.64
N MET A 340 10.51 -49.25 18.58
CA MET A 340 9.98 -47.89 18.51
C MET A 340 10.26 -47.29 17.13
N VAL A 341 9.22 -47.07 16.34
CA VAL A 341 9.31 -46.31 15.10
C VAL A 341 9.00 -44.84 15.39
N LEU A 342 9.95 -43.95 15.12
CA LEU A 342 9.77 -42.51 15.13
C LEU A 342 9.44 -42.06 13.71
N VAL A 343 8.19 -41.67 13.47
CA VAL A 343 7.77 -41.06 12.20
C VAL A 343 7.84 -39.55 12.34
N ASN A 344 8.75 -38.93 11.59
CA ASN A 344 8.96 -37.50 11.52
C ASN A 344 8.27 -36.97 10.25
N VAL A 345 7.24 -36.14 10.40
CA VAL A 345 6.45 -35.64 9.29
C VAL A 345 7.14 -34.41 8.70
N THR A 346 7.54 -34.48 7.43
CA THR A 346 8.28 -33.41 6.76
C THR A 346 7.34 -32.43 6.08
N ASP A 347 7.59 -31.16 6.35
CA ASP A 347 6.83 -29.99 5.92
C ASP A 347 6.67 -29.85 4.40
N VAL A 348 5.44 -29.56 3.97
CA VAL A 348 5.05 -29.25 2.59
C VAL A 348 4.35 -27.89 2.57
N ASN A 349 4.66 -27.04 1.58
CA ASN A 349 4.09 -25.69 1.47
C ASN A 349 2.60 -25.74 1.06
N ASP A 350 1.70 -25.88 2.04
CA ASP A 350 0.29 -26.19 1.84
C ASP A 350 -0.65 -25.15 2.51
N ASN A 351 -0.17 -24.42 3.51
CA ASN A 351 -0.87 -23.26 4.05
C ASN A 351 -0.56 -22.00 3.24
N VAL A 352 -1.37 -20.96 3.44
CA VAL A 352 -1.18 -19.65 2.80
C VAL A 352 -0.95 -18.57 3.85
N PRO A 353 -0.11 -17.54 3.56
CA PRO A 353 0.20 -16.49 4.52
C PRO A 353 -1.05 -15.76 5.03
N SER A 354 -1.35 -15.87 6.32
CA SER A 354 -2.44 -15.11 6.96
C SER A 354 -2.00 -13.69 7.30
N ILE A 355 -2.86 -12.69 7.07
CA ILE A 355 -2.58 -11.28 7.35
C ILE A 355 -3.56 -10.76 8.41
N ASP A 356 -3.03 -10.33 9.56
CA ASP A 356 -3.76 -9.70 10.66
C ASP A 356 -3.38 -8.21 10.75
N ILE A 357 -4.37 -7.31 10.70
CA ILE A 357 -4.19 -5.86 10.64
C ILE A 357 -4.71 -5.23 11.93
N ARG A 358 -3.80 -4.76 12.78
CA ARG A 358 -4.13 -4.15 14.08
C ARG A 358 -3.95 -2.64 14.02
N TYR A 359 -5.07 -1.92 14.01
CA TYR A 359 -5.10 -0.46 13.93
C TYR A 359 -4.55 0.20 15.20
N ILE A 360 -3.72 1.24 15.02
CA ILE A 360 -3.16 2.07 16.10
C ILE A 360 -3.96 3.37 16.24
N VAL A 361 -4.49 3.88 15.12
CA VAL A 361 -5.45 4.98 15.07
C VAL A 361 -6.89 4.44 15.04
N ASN A 362 -7.85 5.24 15.50
CA ASN A 362 -9.26 4.87 15.52
C ASN A 362 -9.80 4.66 14.09
N THR A 363 -10.50 3.55 13.86
CA THR A 363 -11.24 3.27 12.62
C THR A 363 -12.72 3.63 12.76
N ILE A 364 -13.37 3.88 11.62
CA ILE A 364 -14.82 4.01 11.49
C ILE A 364 -15.27 3.02 10.41
N ASN A 365 -16.09 2.03 10.78
CA ASN A 365 -16.54 0.94 9.90
C ASN A 365 -15.36 0.29 9.14
N ASP A 366 -14.31 -0.09 9.88
CA ASP A 366 -13.05 -0.67 9.37
C ASP A 366 -12.27 0.17 8.36
N THR A 367 -12.65 1.43 8.14
CA THR A 367 -11.84 2.42 7.42
C THR A 367 -11.03 3.27 8.39
N VAL A 368 -9.75 3.51 8.07
CA VAL A 368 -8.91 4.46 8.80
C VAL A 368 -9.26 5.87 8.31
N VAL A 369 -9.36 6.83 9.22
CA VAL A 369 -9.50 8.25 8.87
C VAL A 369 -8.26 9.00 9.36
N LEU A 370 -7.51 9.61 8.44
CA LEU A 370 -6.34 10.44 8.73
C LEU A 370 -6.59 11.88 8.27
N SER A 371 -6.19 12.86 9.06
CA SER A 371 -6.04 14.24 8.59
C SER A 371 -4.93 14.32 7.55
N GLU A 372 -4.98 15.27 6.61
CA GLU A 372 -3.88 15.46 5.66
C GLU A 372 -2.66 16.16 6.27
N ASN A 373 -2.88 17.04 7.25
CA ASN A 373 -1.82 17.75 7.99
C ASN A 373 -0.94 16.85 8.88
N ILE A 374 -1.18 15.53 8.83
CA ILE A 374 -0.57 14.53 9.70
C ILE A 374 0.93 14.39 9.39
N PRO A 375 1.81 14.38 10.41
CA PRO A 375 3.25 14.38 10.17
C PRO A 375 3.76 13.07 9.57
N LEU A 376 4.91 13.16 8.89
CA LEU A 376 5.64 12.00 8.36
C LEU A 376 6.02 11.01 9.47
N ASN A 377 6.03 9.72 9.14
CA ASN A 377 6.26 8.58 10.02
C ASN A 377 5.18 8.44 11.13
N THR A 378 3.96 8.91 10.87
CA THR A 378 2.80 8.64 11.75
C THR A 378 2.37 7.19 11.59
N LYS A 379 2.13 6.53 12.73
CA LYS A 379 1.95 5.08 12.85
C LYS A 379 0.48 4.72 12.72
N ILE A 380 0.12 3.97 11.68
CA ILE A 380 -1.28 3.74 11.29
C ILE A 380 -1.76 2.38 11.80
N ALA A 381 -1.05 1.31 11.47
CA ALA A 381 -1.41 -0.06 11.80
C ALA A 381 -0.17 -0.94 11.97
N LEU A 382 -0.26 -1.94 12.83
CA LEU A 382 0.68 -3.05 12.93
C LEU A 382 0.11 -4.24 12.17
N ILE A 383 0.79 -4.63 11.08
CA ILE A 383 0.43 -5.74 10.21
C ILE A 383 1.28 -6.94 10.63
N THR A 384 0.63 -7.98 11.14
CA THR A 384 1.25 -9.26 11.46
C THR A 384 0.95 -10.22 10.32
N VAL A 385 1.97 -10.90 9.81
CA VAL A 385 1.81 -11.92 8.76
C VAL A 385 2.29 -13.25 9.30
N THR A 386 1.42 -14.25 9.32
CA THR A 386 1.72 -15.55 9.93
C THR A 386 1.40 -16.68 8.97
N ASP A 387 2.34 -17.61 8.83
CA ASP A 387 2.08 -18.91 8.23
C ASP A 387 2.12 -20.02 9.29
N LYS A 388 1.65 -21.21 8.93
CA LYS A 388 1.69 -22.40 9.80
C LYS A 388 2.84 -23.36 9.46
N ASP A 389 3.24 -23.36 8.19
CA ASP A 389 4.33 -24.19 7.66
C ASP A 389 5.69 -23.84 8.33
N ALA A 390 6.71 -24.68 8.12
CA ALA A 390 8.02 -24.58 8.79
C ALA A 390 9.12 -23.94 7.92
N ASP A 391 10.20 -23.53 8.60
CA ASP A 391 11.51 -23.14 8.06
C ASP A 391 11.54 -22.15 6.88
N HIS A 392 11.35 -22.65 5.66
CA HIS A 392 11.33 -21.88 4.41
C HIS A 392 9.92 -21.63 3.88
N ASN A 393 9.03 -22.60 4.06
CA ASN A 393 7.62 -22.49 3.71
C ASN A 393 6.94 -21.53 4.70
N GLY A 394 7.21 -21.67 6.00
CA GLY A 394 6.78 -20.73 7.04
C GLY A 394 7.36 -19.30 6.95
N ARG A 395 8.26 -19.01 6.01
CA ARG A 395 8.98 -17.72 5.91
C ARG A 395 8.25 -16.74 5.01
N VAL A 396 7.37 -15.95 5.63
CA VAL A 396 6.62 -14.90 4.94
C VAL A 396 7.44 -13.64 4.66
N THR A 397 7.09 -12.97 3.56
CA THR A 397 7.43 -11.60 3.22
C THR A 397 6.15 -10.81 2.95
N CYS A 398 6.14 -9.51 3.25
CA CYS A 398 4.97 -8.65 3.09
C CYS A 398 5.36 -7.35 2.37
N PHE A 399 4.59 -6.96 1.37
CA PHE A 399 4.84 -5.81 0.52
C PHE A 399 3.54 -5.12 0.10
N THR A 400 3.69 -3.88 -0.39
CA THR A 400 2.61 -3.06 -0.95
C THR A 400 2.99 -2.59 -2.35
N ASP A 401 2.03 -2.03 -3.06
CA ASP A 401 2.31 -1.25 -4.26
C ASP A 401 3.31 -0.10 -3.95
N HIS A 402 4.16 0.25 -4.92
CA HIS A 402 5.27 1.19 -4.74
C HIS A 402 4.91 2.67 -4.93
N GLU A 403 3.69 2.98 -5.35
CA GLU A 403 3.27 4.32 -5.79
C GLU A 403 2.32 5.04 -4.79
N ILE A 404 2.34 4.63 -3.52
CA ILE A 404 1.48 5.19 -2.45
C ILE A 404 2.31 5.97 -1.40
N PRO A 405 1.74 6.98 -0.72
CA PRO A 405 2.45 7.81 0.27
C PRO A 405 2.65 7.12 1.63
N PHE A 406 2.61 5.78 1.68
CA PHE A 406 2.72 4.96 2.88
C PHE A 406 3.83 3.93 2.73
N ARG A 407 4.43 3.52 3.84
CA ARG A 407 5.54 2.57 3.87
C ARG A 407 5.31 1.47 4.90
N LEU A 408 5.53 0.22 4.49
CA LEU A 408 5.79 -0.86 5.45
C LEU A 408 7.23 -0.80 5.94
N ARG A 409 7.38 -0.86 7.26
CA ARG A 409 8.66 -0.97 7.96
C ARG A 409 8.66 -2.25 8.79
N PRO A 410 9.56 -3.22 8.55
CA PRO A 410 9.70 -4.36 9.45
C PRO A 410 10.14 -3.89 10.84
N VAL A 411 9.51 -4.42 11.89
CA VAL A 411 9.83 -4.11 13.29
C VAL A 411 10.36 -5.35 14.01
N PHE A 412 9.71 -6.50 13.79
CA PHE A 412 10.14 -7.81 14.25
C PHE A 412 10.04 -8.81 13.09
N SER A 413 10.51 -10.05 13.31
CA SER A 413 10.12 -11.17 12.46
C SER A 413 8.60 -11.19 12.29
N ASN A 414 8.12 -11.29 11.05
CA ASN A 414 6.70 -11.44 10.71
C ASN A 414 5.79 -10.26 11.14
N GLN A 415 6.34 -9.11 11.52
CA GLN A 415 5.57 -7.91 11.91
C GLN A 415 6.08 -6.63 11.24
N PHE A 416 5.17 -5.93 10.58
CA PHE A 416 5.40 -4.74 9.77
C PHE A 416 4.55 -3.58 10.28
N LEU A 417 5.17 -2.44 10.55
CA LEU A 417 4.48 -1.20 10.89
C LEU A 417 4.18 -0.42 9.60
N LEU A 418 2.92 -0.03 9.41
CA LEU A 418 2.54 0.91 8.37
C LEU A 418 2.68 2.34 8.89
N GLU A 419 3.52 3.14 8.25
CA GLU A 419 3.76 4.55 8.59
C GLU A 419 3.64 5.48 7.37
N THR A 420 3.25 6.74 7.58
CA THR A 420 3.21 7.76 6.51
C THR A 420 4.62 8.04 5.98
N ALA A 421 4.81 7.94 4.67
CA ALA A 421 6.11 8.08 4.00
C ALA A 421 6.26 9.42 3.26
N ALA A 422 5.14 9.97 2.78
CA ALA A 422 5.02 11.31 2.26
C ALA A 422 3.88 12.04 2.98
N TYR A 423 3.75 13.35 2.71
CA TYR A 423 2.58 14.11 3.14
C TYR A 423 1.33 13.62 2.40
N LEU A 424 0.18 13.74 3.05
CA LEU A 424 -1.12 13.50 2.43
C LEU A 424 -1.69 14.84 1.93
N ASP A 425 -2.60 14.75 0.98
CA ASP A 425 -3.11 15.86 0.16
C ASP A 425 -4.52 15.44 -0.28
N TYR A 426 -5.54 16.05 0.29
CA TYR A 426 -6.95 15.71 0.07
C TYR A 426 -7.42 16.15 -1.32
N GLU A 427 -6.90 17.26 -1.85
CA GLU A 427 -7.25 17.80 -3.16
C GLU A 427 -6.75 16.90 -4.28
N SER A 428 -5.58 16.29 -4.08
CA SER A 428 -4.97 15.29 -4.94
C SER A 428 -5.61 13.90 -4.79
N THR A 429 -5.76 13.36 -3.57
CA THR A 429 -6.29 11.99 -3.37
C THR A 429 -7.02 11.81 -2.03
N LYS A 430 -8.36 11.84 -2.12
CA LYS A 430 -9.29 11.78 -0.98
C LYS A 430 -9.35 10.40 -0.29
N GLU A 431 -9.10 9.30 -1.01
CA GLU A 431 -9.14 7.93 -0.47
C GLU A 431 -8.06 7.02 -1.07
N TYR A 432 -7.40 6.22 -0.23
CA TYR A 432 -6.40 5.23 -0.61
C TYR A 432 -6.87 3.81 -0.30
N ALA A 433 -6.83 2.93 -1.30
CA ALA A 433 -7.10 1.50 -1.18
C ALA A 433 -5.79 0.71 -1.26
N ILE A 434 -5.10 0.59 -0.12
CA ILE A 434 -3.78 -0.04 -0.02
C ILE A 434 -3.94 -1.56 -0.13
N LYS A 435 -3.35 -2.17 -1.16
CA LYS A 435 -3.22 -3.62 -1.23
C LYS A 435 -1.97 -4.07 -0.46
N LEU A 436 -2.19 -4.87 0.57
CA LEU A 436 -1.15 -5.65 1.23
C LEU A 436 -1.05 -6.99 0.49
N LEU A 437 0.16 -7.42 0.11
CA LEU A 437 0.43 -8.72 -0.46
C LEU A 437 1.48 -9.44 0.38
N ALA A 438 1.10 -10.59 0.93
CA ALA A 438 1.99 -11.50 1.62
C ALA A 438 2.31 -12.69 0.70
N ALA A 439 3.56 -13.14 0.71
CA ALA A 439 4.00 -14.35 0.03
C ALA A 439 5.00 -15.10 0.92
N ASP A 440 4.95 -16.42 0.91
CA ASP A 440 5.95 -17.28 1.56
C ASP A 440 7.30 -17.30 0.78
N ALA A 441 8.22 -18.17 1.20
CA ALA A 441 9.45 -18.49 0.45
C ALA A 441 9.49 -19.96 -0.03
N GLY A 442 8.32 -20.55 -0.19
CA GLY A 442 8.06 -21.90 -0.69
C GLY A 442 8.32 -22.08 -2.18
N LYS A 443 8.12 -23.32 -2.66
CA LYS A 443 8.37 -23.72 -4.05
C LYS A 443 7.33 -24.75 -4.54
N PRO A 444 6.28 -24.35 -5.27
CA PRO A 444 5.95 -22.96 -5.65
C PRO A 444 5.56 -22.11 -4.43
N PRO A 445 5.78 -20.78 -4.46
CA PRO A 445 5.36 -19.93 -3.36
C PRO A 445 3.86 -19.60 -3.44
N LEU A 446 3.19 -19.66 -2.30
CA LEU A 446 1.80 -19.25 -2.13
C LEU A 446 1.74 -17.80 -1.64
N ASN A 447 0.62 -17.14 -1.93
CA ASN A 447 0.44 -15.72 -1.63
C ASN A 447 -1.02 -15.39 -1.33
N GLN A 448 -1.20 -14.33 -0.54
CA GLN A 448 -2.49 -13.88 -0.03
C GLN A 448 -2.50 -12.35 0.02
N SER A 449 -3.63 -11.72 -0.30
CA SER A 449 -3.74 -10.25 -0.25
C SER A 449 -4.90 -9.76 0.60
N ALA A 450 -4.65 -8.69 1.36
CA ALA A 450 -5.64 -7.96 2.13
C ALA A 450 -5.75 -6.51 1.63
N MET A 451 -6.95 -5.92 1.72
CA MET A 451 -7.20 -4.52 1.35
C MET A 451 -7.35 -3.67 2.62
N LEU A 452 -6.65 -2.55 2.66
CA LEU A 452 -6.71 -1.55 3.72
C LEU A 452 -7.22 -0.22 3.14
N PHE A 453 -8.32 0.29 3.68
CA PHE A 453 -8.93 1.54 3.24
C PHE A 453 -8.58 2.69 4.19
N ILE A 454 -7.95 3.72 3.65
CA ILE A 454 -7.65 4.97 4.36
C ILE A 454 -8.38 6.11 3.66
N LYS A 455 -9.26 6.80 4.38
CA LYS A 455 -9.88 8.05 3.93
C LYS A 455 -9.07 9.23 4.50
N VAL A 456 -8.75 10.18 3.65
CA VAL A 456 -8.15 11.45 4.06
C VAL A 456 -9.28 12.39 4.52
N LYS A 457 -9.03 13.18 5.56
CA LYS A 457 -9.91 14.22 6.08
C LYS A 457 -9.31 15.59 5.76
N ASP A 458 -10.01 16.28 4.87
CA ASP A 458 -10.03 17.72 4.61
C ASP A 458 -9.69 18.59 5.84
N GLU A 459 -8.69 19.45 5.72
CA GLU A 459 -8.36 20.56 6.61
C GLU A 459 -8.32 21.88 5.81
N ASN A 460 -8.54 23.02 6.45
CA ASN A 460 -8.62 24.30 5.74
C ASN A 460 -7.23 24.88 5.42
N ASP A 461 -6.54 24.32 4.44
CA ASP A 461 -5.15 24.68 4.08
C ASP A 461 -5.03 25.47 2.77
N ASN A 462 -6.02 25.39 1.87
CA ASN A 462 -6.14 26.31 0.74
C ASN A 462 -6.91 27.57 1.13
N ALA A 463 -6.62 28.68 0.44
CA ALA A 463 -7.28 29.95 0.65
C ALA A 463 -8.05 30.35 -0.62
N PRO A 464 -9.21 31.04 -0.51
CA PRO A 464 -10.05 31.34 -1.67
C PRO A 464 -9.28 32.09 -2.78
N VAL A 465 -9.11 31.51 -3.98
CA VAL A 465 -8.33 32.13 -5.06
C VAL A 465 -9.22 32.91 -6.01
N PHE A 466 -9.00 34.22 -6.15
CA PHE A 466 -9.69 35.02 -7.17
C PHE A 466 -9.22 34.67 -8.59
N THR A 467 -10.19 34.54 -9.51
CA THR A 467 -9.96 34.24 -10.94
C THR A 467 -9.17 35.32 -11.70
N GLN A 468 -9.08 36.53 -11.15
CA GLN A 468 -8.33 37.67 -11.68
C GLN A 468 -7.73 38.47 -10.51
N SER A 469 -6.52 39.03 -10.67
CA SER A 469 -5.85 39.85 -9.64
C SER A 469 -6.26 41.34 -9.67
N LEU A 470 -6.86 41.79 -10.78
CA LEU A 470 -7.41 43.13 -10.96
C LEU A 470 -8.71 43.02 -11.76
N VAL A 471 -9.84 43.42 -11.17
CA VAL A 471 -11.14 43.48 -11.84
C VAL A 471 -11.39 44.90 -12.31
N THR A 472 -11.27 45.13 -13.62
CA THR A 472 -11.54 46.44 -14.24
C THR A 472 -12.97 46.52 -14.74
N VAL A 473 -13.69 47.59 -14.39
CA VAL A 473 -15.03 47.89 -14.89
C VAL A 473 -15.10 49.35 -15.35
N SER A 474 -15.93 49.61 -16.35
CA SER A 474 -16.30 50.96 -16.77
C SER A 474 -17.81 51.13 -16.69
N ILE A 475 -18.27 52.18 -16.02
CA ILE A 475 -19.70 52.51 -15.89
C ILE A 475 -19.90 53.98 -16.30
N PRO A 476 -20.92 54.33 -17.11
CA PRO A 476 -21.30 55.73 -17.28
C PRO A 476 -21.69 56.35 -15.94
N GLU A 477 -21.37 57.63 -15.76
CA GLU A 477 -22.03 58.42 -14.72
C GLU A 477 -23.53 58.60 -14.99
N ASN A 478 -24.20 59.38 -14.13
CA ASN A 478 -25.66 59.52 -14.18
C ASN A 478 -26.43 58.19 -14.03
N ASN A 479 -25.77 57.13 -13.57
CA ASN A 479 -26.34 55.79 -13.48
C ASN A 479 -27.54 55.73 -12.51
N SER A 480 -28.46 54.81 -12.81
CA SER A 480 -29.51 54.41 -11.88
C SER A 480 -28.90 53.73 -10.64
N PRO A 481 -29.27 54.12 -9.41
CA PRO A 481 -28.93 53.37 -8.20
C PRO A 481 -29.46 51.93 -8.26
N GLY A 482 -28.67 50.98 -7.76
CA GLY A 482 -28.97 49.54 -7.78
C GLY A 482 -28.47 48.80 -9.02
N ILE A 483 -27.77 49.46 -9.95
CA ILE A 483 -27.20 48.81 -11.13
C ILE A 483 -26.09 47.80 -10.75
N GLN A 484 -26.09 46.66 -11.43
CA GLN A 484 -25.09 45.60 -11.26
C GLN A 484 -23.90 45.86 -12.21
N LEU A 485 -22.67 45.81 -11.69
CA LEU A 485 -21.45 46.07 -12.45
C LEU A 485 -20.86 44.80 -13.05
N THR A 486 -20.50 43.86 -12.19
CA THR A 486 -19.81 42.62 -12.53
C THR A 486 -19.92 41.63 -11.38
N LYS A 487 -19.70 40.34 -11.68
CA LYS A 487 -19.60 39.29 -10.66
C LYS A 487 -18.12 39.04 -10.34
N VAL A 488 -17.69 39.41 -9.13
CA VAL A 488 -16.39 39.00 -8.60
C VAL A 488 -16.50 37.51 -8.23
N SER A 489 -15.52 36.69 -8.61
CA SER A 489 -15.55 35.25 -8.33
C SER A 489 -14.17 34.72 -7.93
N ALA A 490 -14.13 34.11 -6.76
CA ALA A 490 -13.07 33.24 -6.30
C ALA A 490 -13.52 31.77 -6.35
N THR A 491 -12.54 30.87 -6.22
CA THR A 491 -12.71 29.42 -6.12
C THR A 491 -11.78 28.91 -5.04
N ASP A 492 -12.27 27.98 -4.22
CA ASP A 492 -11.46 27.25 -3.25
C ASP A 492 -11.23 25.81 -3.71
N ALA A 493 -10.24 25.15 -3.12
CA ALA A 493 -9.88 23.77 -3.46
C ALA A 493 -10.45 22.75 -2.46
N ASP A 494 -10.55 23.13 -1.18
CA ASP A 494 -11.08 22.35 -0.07
C ASP A 494 -12.55 21.92 -0.27
N THR A 495 -13.15 21.23 0.71
CA THR A 495 -14.53 20.70 0.61
C THR A 495 -15.44 21.14 1.77
N GLY A 496 -16.71 21.39 1.44
CA GLY A 496 -17.74 21.70 2.44
C GLY A 496 -17.61 23.14 2.98
N PRO A 497 -17.56 23.34 4.32
CA PRO A 497 -17.48 24.69 4.90
C PRO A 497 -16.14 25.38 4.60
N ASN A 498 -15.07 24.60 4.42
CA ASN A 498 -13.73 25.10 4.14
C ASN A 498 -13.67 25.77 2.75
N ALA A 499 -14.47 25.31 1.79
CA ALA A 499 -14.66 25.97 0.49
C ALA A 499 -15.90 26.88 0.39
N GLU A 500 -16.61 27.19 1.48
CA GLU A 500 -17.80 28.04 1.43
C GLU A 500 -17.43 29.54 1.48
N ILE A 501 -17.12 30.09 0.29
CA ILE A 501 -16.66 31.47 0.13
C ILE A 501 -17.77 32.49 0.41
N ASN A 502 -17.53 33.32 1.42
CA ASN A 502 -18.20 34.61 1.68
C ASN A 502 -17.38 35.78 1.10
N TYR A 503 -18.03 36.61 0.30
CA TYR A 503 -17.46 37.83 -0.27
C TYR A 503 -17.71 39.05 0.62
N LEU A 504 -16.70 39.90 0.79
CA LEU A 504 -16.72 41.10 1.64
C LEU A 504 -16.09 42.29 0.91
N LEU A 505 -16.59 43.50 1.15
CA LEU A 505 -15.89 44.72 0.76
C LEU A 505 -14.76 45.01 1.74
N GLY A 506 -13.63 45.50 1.21
CA GLY A 506 -12.49 45.95 2.02
C GLY A 506 -12.78 47.23 2.82
N PRO A 507 -11.92 47.56 3.80
CA PRO A 507 -12.06 48.79 4.61
C PRO A 507 -11.82 50.08 3.81
N ASP A 508 -11.34 49.95 2.57
CA ASP A 508 -11.09 50.99 1.58
C ASP A 508 -12.27 51.19 0.60
N ALA A 509 -13.32 50.38 0.68
CA ALA A 509 -14.46 50.45 -0.25
C ALA A 509 -15.33 51.72 -0.04
N PRO A 510 -15.58 52.51 -1.10
CA PRO A 510 -16.48 53.67 -1.02
C PRO A 510 -17.94 53.26 -0.74
N PRO A 511 -18.70 54.05 0.04
CA PRO A 511 -20.11 53.79 0.34
C PRO A 511 -21.07 53.92 -0.86
N GLU A 512 -20.54 54.23 -2.04
CA GLU A 512 -21.19 54.21 -3.35
C GLU A 512 -21.43 52.78 -3.86
N PHE A 513 -20.67 51.79 -3.37
CA PHE A 513 -20.70 50.39 -3.82
C PHE A 513 -21.25 49.44 -2.76
N SER A 514 -21.83 48.33 -3.20
CA SER A 514 -22.30 47.23 -2.35
C SER A 514 -22.06 45.88 -3.03
N LEU A 515 -21.78 44.84 -2.24
CA LEU A 515 -21.40 43.51 -2.73
C LEU A 515 -22.30 42.45 -2.09
N ASP A 516 -22.90 41.58 -2.91
CA ASP A 516 -23.62 40.40 -2.42
C ASP A 516 -22.61 39.38 -1.86
N ARG A 517 -22.73 39.10 -0.57
CA ARG A 517 -21.85 38.20 0.19
C ARG A 517 -21.79 36.78 -0.34
N ARG A 518 -22.83 36.29 -1.01
CA ARG A 518 -22.93 34.90 -1.48
C ARG A 518 -22.77 34.78 -2.99
N THR A 519 -23.23 35.77 -3.77
CA THR A 519 -23.10 35.72 -5.24
C THR A 519 -21.87 36.43 -5.79
N GLY A 520 -21.20 37.27 -4.99
CA GLY A 520 -20.07 38.08 -5.46
C GLY A 520 -20.48 39.20 -6.44
N MET A 521 -21.78 39.48 -6.58
CA MET A 521 -22.29 40.53 -7.46
C MET A 521 -21.98 41.92 -6.89
N LEU A 522 -21.14 42.69 -7.60
CA LEU A 522 -20.83 44.07 -7.27
C LEU A 522 -21.89 45.00 -7.86
N THR A 523 -22.37 45.94 -7.05
CA THR A 523 -23.48 46.84 -7.39
C THR A 523 -23.15 48.28 -7.00
N VAL A 524 -23.66 49.26 -7.74
CA VAL A 524 -23.56 50.68 -7.37
C VAL A 524 -24.87 51.11 -6.72
N VAL A 525 -24.82 51.48 -5.44
CA VAL A 525 -26.00 51.85 -4.64
C VAL A 525 -26.33 53.34 -4.68
N LYS A 526 -25.52 54.14 -5.39
CA LYS A 526 -25.73 55.57 -5.63
C LYS A 526 -25.60 55.92 -7.11
N LYS A 527 -25.96 57.17 -7.45
CA LYS A 527 -25.61 57.83 -8.70
C LYS A 527 -24.13 58.26 -8.61
N LEU A 528 -23.33 57.97 -9.62
CA LEU A 528 -21.96 58.46 -9.80
C LEU A 528 -21.93 59.76 -10.62
N ASP A 529 -20.81 60.46 -10.49
CA ASP A 529 -20.53 61.86 -10.83
C ASP A 529 -19.02 61.94 -11.04
N ARG A 530 -18.58 62.15 -12.29
CA ARG A 530 -17.18 62.00 -12.73
C ARG A 530 -16.37 63.26 -12.44
N GLU A 531 -16.98 64.44 -12.52
CA GLU A 531 -16.35 65.74 -12.21
C GLU A 531 -15.92 65.78 -10.74
N LYS A 532 -16.63 65.04 -9.88
CA LYS A 532 -16.25 64.82 -8.48
C LYS A 532 -15.21 63.71 -8.30
N GLU A 533 -15.38 62.54 -8.93
CA GLU A 533 -14.46 61.39 -8.76
C GLU A 533 -14.44 60.47 -10.00
N GLU A 534 -13.45 60.65 -10.87
CA GLU A 534 -13.33 59.90 -12.14
C GLU A 534 -13.03 58.39 -12.00
N LYS A 535 -12.44 57.97 -10.87
CA LYS A 535 -11.84 56.63 -10.73
C LYS A 535 -11.92 56.14 -9.28
N TYR A 536 -12.48 54.95 -9.08
CA TYR A 536 -12.49 54.27 -7.78
C TYR A 536 -11.56 53.07 -7.78
N PHE A 537 -10.74 52.96 -6.73
CA PHE A 537 -9.90 51.80 -6.44
C PHE A 537 -10.22 51.30 -5.03
N PHE A 538 -10.59 50.03 -4.90
CA PHE A 538 -10.84 49.41 -3.60
C PHE A 538 -10.63 47.90 -3.63
N THR A 539 -10.45 47.29 -2.46
CA THR A 539 -10.33 45.83 -2.35
C THR A 539 -11.67 45.14 -2.15
N VAL A 540 -11.80 43.96 -2.75
CA VAL A 540 -12.80 42.94 -2.40
C VAL A 540 -12.06 41.76 -1.76
N LEU A 541 -12.60 41.26 -0.68
CA LEU A 541 -12.08 40.13 0.09
C LEU A 541 -12.93 38.89 -0.19
N ALA A 542 -12.29 37.75 -0.42
CA ALA A 542 -12.92 36.44 -0.33
C ALA A 542 -12.43 35.77 0.95
N LYS A 543 -13.36 35.14 1.68
CA LYS A 543 -13.12 34.48 2.96
C LYS A 543 -13.93 33.19 3.02
N ASP A 544 -13.32 32.10 3.41
CA ASP A 544 -14.01 30.83 3.67
C ASP A 544 -14.83 30.82 4.99
N ASN A 545 -15.49 29.69 5.28
CA ASN A 545 -16.07 29.40 6.59
C ASN A 545 -15.21 28.43 7.42
N GLY A 546 -13.90 28.39 7.16
CA GLY A 546 -12.91 27.55 7.82
C GLY A 546 -12.61 27.89 9.28
N VAL A 547 -11.84 27.01 9.93
CA VAL A 547 -11.34 27.19 11.30
C VAL A 547 -9.89 26.69 11.42
N PRO A 548 -8.87 27.58 11.42
CA PRO A 548 -8.97 29.03 11.23
C PRO A 548 -9.40 29.40 9.80
N PRO A 549 -10.14 30.49 9.61
CA PRO A 549 -10.56 30.88 8.27
C PRO A 549 -9.44 31.62 7.52
N LEU A 550 -9.25 31.26 6.26
CA LEU A 550 -8.32 31.89 5.34
C LEU A 550 -9.03 32.93 4.46
N THR A 551 -8.23 33.83 3.89
CA THR A 551 -8.73 35.00 3.15
C THR A 551 -7.78 35.42 2.04
N SER A 552 -8.33 35.86 0.91
CA SER A 552 -7.59 36.57 -0.13
C SER A 552 -8.25 37.91 -0.46
N ASN A 553 -7.56 38.73 -1.26
CA ASN A 553 -8.09 39.97 -1.79
C ASN A 553 -7.87 40.09 -3.30
N VAL A 554 -8.72 40.91 -3.93
CA VAL A 554 -8.60 41.37 -5.30
C VAL A 554 -8.83 42.87 -5.34
N THR A 555 -8.08 43.60 -6.17
CA THR A 555 -8.33 45.02 -6.42
C THR A 555 -9.44 45.15 -7.46
N VAL A 556 -10.45 45.96 -7.16
CA VAL A 556 -11.44 46.43 -8.13
C VAL A 556 -11.04 47.84 -8.56
N PHE A 557 -11.00 48.06 -9.88
CA PHE A 557 -10.85 49.37 -10.49
C PHE A 557 -12.13 49.70 -11.26
N VAL A 558 -12.86 50.73 -10.81
CA VAL A 558 -14.03 51.25 -11.51
C VAL A 558 -13.64 52.58 -12.14
N SER A 559 -13.78 52.66 -13.46
CA SER A 559 -13.66 53.89 -14.24
C SER A 559 -15.04 54.47 -14.52
N VAL A 560 -15.22 55.76 -14.25
CA VAL A 560 -16.46 56.47 -14.57
C VAL A 560 -16.34 57.04 -15.99
N ILE A 561 -17.30 56.72 -16.85
CA ILE A 561 -17.37 57.23 -18.22
C ILE A 561 -18.19 58.50 -18.24
N ASP A 562 -17.57 59.53 -18.80
CA ASP A 562 -18.11 60.88 -19.03
C ASP A 562 -19.43 60.91 -19.82
N GLN A 563 -20.34 61.80 -19.42
CA GLN A 563 -21.53 62.20 -20.18
C GLN A 563 -21.63 63.72 -20.26
N ASN A 564 -22.25 64.25 -21.32
CA ASN A 564 -22.43 65.70 -21.55
C ASN A 564 -23.48 66.29 -20.58
N ASP A 565 -23.11 66.38 -19.30
CA ASP A 565 -23.93 66.63 -18.11
C ASP A 565 -23.92 68.12 -17.72
N ASN A 566 -22.78 68.78 -17.92
CA ASN A 566 -22.61 70.21 -17.65
C ASN A 566 -22.92 71.05 -18.90
N THR A 567 -22.44 72.31 -18.94
CA THR A 567 -22.61 73.22 -20.09
C THR A 567 -21.46 74.22 -20.15
N PRO A 568 -21.01 74.63 -21.36
CA PRO A 568 -19.90 75.56 -21.50
C PRO A 568 -20.18 76.87 -20.76
N THR A 569 -19.31 77.26 -19.83
CA THR A 569 -19.53 78.41 -18.95
C THR A 569 -18.52 79.53 -19.25
N PHE A 570 -19.02 80.69 -19.66
CA PHE A 570 -18.21 81.90 -19.85
C PHE A 570 -17.69 82.41 -18.50
N THR A 571 -16.46 82.96 -18.48
CA THR A 571 -15.93 83.57 -17.25
C THR A 571 -16.69 84.81 -16.79
N HIS A 572 -17.39 85.50 -17.70
CA HIS A 572 -18.20 86.68 -17.44
C HIS A 572 -19.46 86.67 -18.32
N ASN A 573 -20.59 87.16 -17.81
CA ASN A 573 -21.84 87.26 -18.57
C ASN A 573 -21.83 88.39 -19.61
N GLU A 574 -21.04 89.44 -19.35
CA GLU A 574 -20.80 90.56 -20.26
C GLU A 574 -19.30 90.86 -20.34
N TYR A 575 -18.77 91.05 -21.55
CA TYR A 575 -17.41 91.49 -21.83
C TYR A 575 -17.44 92.90 -22.43
N ASN A 576 -16.65 93.82 -21.89
CA ASN A 576 -16.55 95.19 -22.39
C ASN A 576 -15.11 95.47 -22.83
N PHE A 577 -14.89 95.67 -24.12
CA PHE A 577 -13.59 95.98 -24.72
C PHE A 577 -13.54 97.46 -25.15
N TYR A 578 -12.33 98.02 -25.16
CA TYR A 578 -12.05 99.39 -25.59
C TYR A 578 -10.96 99.34 -26.65
N VAL A 579 -11.20 99.91 -27.83
CA VAL A 579 -10.27 99.89 -28.96
C VAL A 579 -10.11 101.29 -29.54
N PRO A 580 -8.90 101.74 -29.91
CA PRO A 580 -8.73 102.98 -30.65
C PRO A 580 -9.27 102.81 -32.07
N GLU A 581 -9.79 103.88 -32.67
CA GLU A 581 -10.39 103.75 -34.01
C GLU A 581 -9.40 103.44 -35.12
N ASN A 582 -8.14 103.87 -34.95
CA ASN A 582 -7.04 103.52 -35.84
C ASN A 582 -6.62 102.04 -35.78
N LEU A 583 -7.29 101.19 -34.99
CA LEU A 583 -7.04 99.75 -34.96
C LEU A 583 -7.32 99.15 -36.35
N PRO A 584 -6.30 98.58 -37.03
CA PRO A 584 -6.46 98.10 -38.40
C PRO A 584 -7.38 96.88 -38.48
N LYS A 585 -7.96 96.67 -39.67
CA LYS A 585 -8.73 95.47 -40.01
C LYS A 585 -7.94 94.22 -39.65
N HIS A 586 -8.63 93.26 -39.05
CA HIS A 586 -8.09 92.01 -38.48
C HIS A 586 -7.12 92.17 -37.30
N GLY A 587 -7.06 93.35 -36.67
CA GLY A 587 -6.44 93.54 -35.36
C GLY A 587 -7.08 92.70 -34.24
N THR A 588 -6.53 92.76 -33.03
CA THR A 588 -7.08 92.04 -31.86
C THR A 588 -7.90 93.00 -31.00
N VAL A 589 -9.20 92.71 -30.85
CA VAL A 589 -10.08 93.44 -29.91
C VAL A 589 -9.90 92.92 -28.48
N GLY A 590 -9.90 91.59 -28.33
CA GLY A 590 -9.95 90.94 -27.03
C GLY A 590 -10.02 89.43 -27.12
N LEU A 591 -9.97 88.80 -25.96
CA LEU A 591 -10.01 87.35 -25.77
C LEU A 591 -11.19 87.00 -24.86
N ILE A 592 -12.00 86.03 -25.28
CA ILE A 592 -13.08 85.46 -24.47
C ILE A 592 -12.69 84.04 -24.07
N THR A 593 -12.85 83.74 -22.78
CA THR A 593 -12.50 82.45 -22.16
C THR A 593 -13.75 81.76 -21.66
N VAL A 594 -13.89 80.49 -22.01
CA VAL A 594 -14.98 79.59 -21.62
C VAL A 594 -14.37 78.32 -21.04
N THR A 595 -15.02 77.76 -20.02
CA THR A 595 -14.63 76.51 -19.37
C THR A 595 -15.80 75.56 -19.32
N ASP A 596 -15.56 74.29 -19.61
CA ASP A 596 -16.52 73.21 -19.41
C ASP A 596 -15.91 72.13 -18.47
N PRO A 597 -16.65 71.61 -17.48
CA PRO A 597 -16.17 70.56 -16.57
C PRO A 597 -15.95 69.16 -17.19
N ASP A 598 -16.65 68.84 -18.28
CA ASP A 598 -16.76 67.48 -18.84
C ASP A 598 -15.43 67.03 -19.51
N TYR A 599 -15.38 65.90 -20.22
CA TYR A 599 -14.12 65.32 -20.72
C TYR A 599 -14.09 64.99 -22.22
N GLY A 600 -12.95 65.31 -22.84
CA GLY A 600 -12.69 64.98 -24.25
C GLY A 600 -13.50 65.89 -25.17
N GLU A 601 -14.33 65.30 -26.04
CA GLU A 601 -15.18 66.05 -26.97
C GLU A 601 -16.29 66.83 -26.21
N ASN A 602 -16.75 66.33 -25.06
CA ASN A 602 -17.80 66.99 -24.26
C ASN A 602 -17.33 68.32 -23.64
N SER A 603 -16.03 68.50 -23.37
CA SER A 603 -15.46 69.80 -22.99
C SER A 603 -14.70 70.50 -24.12
N ALA A 604 -14.79 69.99 -25.36
CA ALA A 604 -14.21 70.64 -26.55
C ALA A 604 -15.12 71.79 -27.03
N VAL A 605 -15.08 72.91 -26.31
CA VAL A 605 -15.90 74.10 -26.61
C VAL A 605 -15.47 74.76 -27.93
N THR A 606 -16.45 75.05 -28.78
CA THR A 606 -16.33 75.88 -29.97
C THR A 606 -17.03 77.22 -29.76
N LEU A 607 -16.47 78.29 -30.32
CA LEU A 607 -16.97 79.67 -30.17
C LEU A 607 -17.49 80.24 -31.50
N SER A 608 -18.62 80.95 -31.43
CA SER A 608 -19.27 81.60 -32.57
C SER A 608 -19.93 82.93 -32.15
N ILE A 609 -20.22 83.80 -33.12
CA ILE A 609 -21.05 85.00 -32.92
C ILE A 609 -22.49 84.62 -33.30
N LEU A 610 -23.47 85.05 -32.49
CA LEU A 610 -24.89 84.72 -32.65
C LEU A 610 -25.61 85.64 -33.64
N ASP A 611 -25.20 86.90 -33.71
CA ASP A 611 -25.76 87.91 -34.59
C ASP A 611 -25.02 87.91 -35.95
N GLU A 612 -25.75 87.99 -37.07
CA GLU A 612 -25.19 88.10 -38.43
C GLU A 612 -24.57 89.49 -38.68
N ASN A 613 -23.49 89.80 -37.96
CA ASN A 613 -22.79 91.07 -38.01
C ASN A 613 -21.42 90.90 -38.67
N ASP A 614 -21.38 91.05 -40.00
CA ASP A 614 -20.19 90.98 -40.86
C ASP A 614 -19.00 91.86 -40.41
N GLY A 615 -19.22 92.80 -39.47
CA GLY A 615 -18.19 93.63 -38.87
C GLY A 615 -17.21 92.90 -37.95
N PHE A 616 -17.57 91.72 -37.40
CA PHE A 616 -16.73 91.01 -36.43
C PHE A 616 -16.58 89.52 -36.73
N THR A 617 -15.43 88.97 -36.34
CA THR A 617 -15.13 87.54 -36.42
C THR A 617 -14.56 87.08 -35.09
N ILE A 618 -14.96 85.89 -34.62
CA ILE A 618 -14.35 85.22 -33.47
C ILE A 618 -13.58 83.99 -33.94
N ASP A 619 -12.40 83.81 -33.37
CA ASP A 619 -11.60 82.60 -33.55
C ASP A 619 -12.26 81.44 -32.78
N SER A 620 -12.78 80.44 -33.50
CA SER A 620 -13.65 79.42 -32.90
C SER A 620 -12.96 78.47 -31.93
N GLN A 621 -11.61 78.47 -31.89
CA GLN A 621 -10.80 77.69 -30.95
C GLN A 621 -10.07 78.59 -29.94
N THR A 622 -9.55 79.75 -30.35
CA THR A 622 -8.79 80.61 -29.41
C THR A 622 -9.62 81.69 -28.74
N GLY A 623 -10.89 81.89 -29.11
CA GLY A 623 -11.79 82.90 -28.51
C GLY A 623 -11.37 84.35 -28.75
N VAL A 624 -10.48 84.60 -29.72
CA VAL A 624 -9.97 85.94 -30.04
C VAL A 624 -10.94 86.63 -31.01
N ILE A 625 -11.41 87.82 -30.65
CA ILE A 625 -12.26 88.66 -31.50
C ILE A 625 -11.39 89.57 -32.37
N ARG A 626 -11.68 89.58 -33.68
CA ARG A 626 -11.00 90.38 -34.70
C ARG A 626 -12.03 91.19 -35.52
N PRO A 627 -11.79 92.48 -35.81
CA PRO A 627 -12.70 93.30 -36.60
C PRO A 627 -12.47 93.06 -38.10
N ASN A 628 -13.54 93.10 -38.87
CA ASN A 628 -13.54 93.08 -40.33
C ASN A 628 -13.82 94.48 -40.91
N ILE A 629 -14.48 95.32 -40.13
CA ILE A 629 -14.58 96.78 -40.34
C ILE A 629 -13.28 97.49 -39.94
N SER A 630 -13.08 98.68 -40.50
CA SER A 630 -12.29 99.74 -39.87
C SER A 630 -13.21 100.49 -38.91
N PHE A 631 -12.70 100.90 -37.75
CA PHE A 631 -13.44 101.79 -36.87
C PHE A 631 -13.31 103.25 -37.36
N ASP A 632 -14.25 104.07 -36.90
CA ASP A 632 -14.56 105.44 -37.33
C ASP A 632 -15.57 105.90 -36.27
N ARG A 633 -15.11 106.63 -35.26
CA ARG A 633 -15.89 106.84 -34.03
C ARG A 633 -17.02 107.84 -34.23
N GLU A 634 -16.77 108.86 -35.03
CA GLU A 634 -17.69 109.97 -35.33
C GLU A 634 -18.90 109.46 -36.12
N LYS A 635 -18.74 108.30 -36.77
CA LYS A 635 -19.81 107.50 -37.35
C LYS A 635 -20.42 106.48 -36.40
N GLN A 636 -19.64 105.79 -35.56
CA GLN A 636 -20.17 104.82 -34.59
C GLN A 636 -19.26 104.59 -33.36
N GLU A 637 -19.69 105.13 -32.21
CA GLU A 637 -18.99 105.06 -30.91
C GLU A 637 -18.93 103.66 -30.27
N SER A 638 -19.87 102.75 -30.57
CA SER A 638 -19.91 101.41 -29.95
C SER A 638 -20.63 100.35 -30.77
N TYR A 639 -20.26 99.09 -30.52
CA TYR A 639 -20.83 97.88 -31.12
C TYR A 639 -21.22 96.89 -30.02
N THR A 640 -22.37 96.24 -30.13
CA THR A 640 -22.82 95.18 -29.21
C THR A 640 -23.28 93.96 -30.01
N PHE A 641 -22.87 92.77 -29.59
CA PHE A 641 -23.35 91.48 -30.14
C PHE A 641 -23.24 90.36 -29.09
N TYR A 642 -23.86 89.22 -29.36
CA TYR A 642 -23.77 88.02 -28.53
C TYR A 642 -22.77 87.00 -29.10
N VAL A 643 -22.03 86.33 -28.21
CA VAL A 643 -21.22 85.16 -28.55
C VAL A 643 -21.85 83.90 -27.96
N LYS A 644 -21.84 82.80 -28.72
CA LYS A 644 -22.27 81.47 -28.29
C LYS A 644 -21.04 80.59 -28.07
N ALA A 645 -21.07 79.84 -26.97
CA ALA A 645 -20.19 78.70 -26.74
C ALA A 645 -21.00 77.41 -26.90
N GLU A 646 -20.45 76.43 -27.61
CA GLU A 646 -21.09 75.13 -27.87
C GLU A 646 -20.07 74.00 -27.78
N ASP A 647 -20.36 72.98 -26.97
CA ASP A 647 -19.50 71.81 -26.83
C ASP A 647 -19.57 70.83 -28.01
N GLY A 648 -18.58 69.94 -28.11
CA GLY A 648 -18.52 68.84 -29.07
C GLY A 648 -19.35 67.61 -28.69
N GLY A 649 -20.22 67.71 -27.68
CA GLY A 649 -21.00 66.59 -27.18
C GLY A 649 -22.01 66.03 -28.20
N ARG A 650 -22.32 64.73 -28.09
CA ARG A 650 -23.28 64.04 -28.98
C ARG A 650 -24.68 64.67 -29.01
N VAL A 651 -25.05 65.31 -27.91
CA VAL A 651 -26.16 66.27 -27.83
C VAL A 651 -25.49 67.53 -27.33
N SER A 652 -25.14 68.43 -28.25
CA SER A 652 -24.38 69.64 -27.90
C SER A 652 -25.19 70.53 -26.99
N ARG A 653 -24.51 71.16 -26.03
CA ARG A 653 -25.11 72.12 -25.11
C ARG A 653 -24.38 73.45 -25.29
N SER A 654 -25.04 74.53 -24.89
CA SER A 654 -24.55 75.86 -25.22
C SER A 654 -25.02 76.95 -24.28
N SER A 655 -24.16 77.93 -24.07
CA SER A 655 -24.46 79.17 -23.37
C SER A 655 -24.17 80.38 -24.27
N SER A 656 -24.45 81.58 -23.79
CA SER A 656 -24.13 82.81 -24.52
C SER A 656 -23.78 83.96 -23.58
N ALA A 657 -22.85 84.82 -24.01
CA ALA A 657 -22.44 86.02 -23.30
C ALA A 657 -22.56 87.25 -24.23
N LYS A 658 -22.76 88.43 -23.63
CA LYS A 658 -22.82 89.70 -24.35
C LYS A 658 -21.42 90.30 -24.51
N VAL A 659 -21.13 90.88 -25.67
CA VAL A 659 -19.89 91.61 -25.94
C VAL A 659 -20.23 93.03 -26.35
N THR A 660 -19.61 94.00 -25.67
CA THR A 660 -19.62 95.42 -26.03
C THR A 660 -18.21 95.82 -26.46
N ILE A 661 -18.08 96.51 -27.58
CA ILE A 661 -16.82 97.10 -28.05
C ILE A 661 -17.05 98.61 -28.14
N ASN A 662 -16.32 99.37 -27.33
CA ASN A 662 -16.36 100.83 -27.32
C ASN A 662 -15.18 101.37 -28.12
N VAL A 663 -15.44 102.32 -29.01
CA VAL A 663 -14.41 102.98 -29.84
C VAL A 663 -13.86 104.19 -29.10
N VAL A 664 -12.53 104.32 -29.09
CA VAL A 664 -11.79 105.38 -28.41
C VAL A 664 -11.19 106.34 -29.44
N ASP A 665 -11.44 107.62 -29.17
CA ASP A 665 -11.06 108.82 -29.92
C ASP A 665 -9.53 108.94 -30.10
N VAL A 666 -9.09 109.30 -31.30
CA VAL A 666 -7.68 109.57 -31.68
C VAL A 666 -7.64 110.88 -32.47
N ASN A 667 -6.60 111.71 -32.30
CA ASN A 667 -6.46 112.95 -33.06
C ASN A 667 -6.23 112.64 -34.56
N ASP A 668 -7.27 112.80 -35.36
CA ASP A 668 -7.43 112.33 -36.75
C ASP A 668 -7.95 113.45 -37.65
N ASN A 669 -8.90 114.24 -37.15
CA ASN A 669 -9.34 115.48 -37.77
C ASN A 669 -8.41 116.64 -37.38
N LYS A 670 -8.64 117.83 -37.97
CA LYS A 670 -7.78 118.99 -37.77
C LYS A 670 -8.60 120.28 -37.80
N PRO A 671 -8.15 121.37 -37.16
CA PRO A 671 -8.99 122.56 -37.04
C PRO A 671 -9.24 123.21 -38.40
N VAL A 672 -10.50 123.36 -38.80
CA VAL A 672 -10.89 124.01 -40.05
C VAL A 672 -11.44 125.40 -39.76
N PHE A 673 -10.78 126.45 -40.26
CA PHE A 673 -11.28 127.81 -40.20
C PHE A 673 -12.61 127.95 -40.99
N ILE A 674 -13.62 128.48 -40.30
CA ILE A 674 -14.91 128.89 -40.88
C ILE A 674 -15.04 130.42 -41.00
N VAL A 675 -14.24 131.18 -40.24
CA VAL A 675 -14.11 132.64 -40.34
C VAL A 675 -12.61 133.01 -40.29
N PRO A 676 -12.07 133.78 -41.25
CA PRO A 676 -12.73 134.29 -42.46
C PRO A 676 -13.02 133.18 -43.50
N PRO A 677 -14.03 133.35 -44.37
CA PRO A 677 -14.39 132.35 -45.38
C PRO A 677 -13.41 132.26 -46.56
N SER A 678 -12.46 133.20 -46.69
CA SER A 678 -11.35 133.11 -47.67
C SER A 678 -10.21 134.09 -47.33
N ASN A 679 -9.00 133.83 -47.82
CA ASN A 679 -7.83 134.70 -47.69
C ASN A 679 -7.94 136.07 -48.42
N TYR A 680 -9.08 136.37 -49.06
CA TYR A 680 -9.32 137.62 -49.81
C TYR A 680 -10.25 138.60 -49.11
N SER A 681 -10.91 138.21 -48.02
CA SER A 681 -11.65 139.18 -47.20
C SER A 681 -10.68 140.14 -46.51
N TYR A 682 -11.07 141.41 -46.43
CA TYR A 682 -10.39 142.42 -45.64
C TYR A 682 -11.38 143.08 -44.67
N GLU A 683 -10.91 143.42 -43.47
CA GLU A 683 -11.67 144.21 -42.50
C GLU A 683 -11.16 145.66 -42.49
N LEU A 684 -12.04 146.64 -42.24
CA LEU A 684 -11.67 148.06 -42.17
C LEU A 684 -11.36 148.46 -40.72
N VAL A 685 -10.14 148.95 -40.49
CA VAL A 685 -9.68 149.42 -39.18
C VAL A 685 -9.58 150.95 -39.15
N LEU A 686 -10.29 151.55 -38.20
CA LEU A 686 -10.15 152.93 -37.75
C LEU A 686 -8.70 153.31 -37.37
N PRO A 687 -7.94 154.29 -37.95
CA PRO A 687 -6.72 154.75 -37.27
C PRO A 687 -7.02 155.52 -35.97
N SER A 688 -8.28 155.93 -35.75
CA SER A 688 -8.80 156.44 -34.49
C SER A 688 -9.22 155.35 -33.49
N THR A 689 -9.01 154.06 -33.80
CA THR A 689 -9.35 152.93 -32.93
C THR A 689 -8.46 152.90 -31.69
N ASP A 690 -9.06 152.80 -30.50
CA ASP A 690 -8.31 152.75 -29.24
C ASP A 690 -7.70 151.37 -28.99
N PRO A 691 -6.47 151.28 -28.43
CA PRO A 691 -5.85 150.01 -28.04
C PRO A 691 -6.73 149.17 -27.09
N GLY A 692 -6.69 147.85 -27.26
CA GLY A 692 -7.50 146.87 -26.53
C GLY A 692 -8.87 146.57 -27.14
N THR A 693 -9.25 147.22 -28.23
CA THR A 693 -10.48 146.91 -28.98
C THR A 693 -10.29 145.71 -29.92
N VAL A 694 -11.35 144.91 -30.11
CA VAL A 694 -11.37 143.80 -31.08
C VAL A 694 -11.59 144.37 -32.48
N VAL A 695 -10.71 143.97 -33.40
CA VAL A 695 -10.67 144.40 -34.80
C VAL A 695 -11.32 143.35 -35.71
N PHE A 696 -11.04 142.07 -35.47
CA PHE A 696 -11.57 140.94 -36.24
C PHE A 696 -11.61 139.68 -35.37
N GLN A 697 -12.47 138.71 -35.67
CA GLN A 697 -12.49 137.41 -34.99
C GLN A 697 -12.31 136.28 -36.00
N VAL A 698 -11.30 135.43 -35.78
CA VAL A 698 -11.20 134.14 -36.48
C VAL A 698 -11.95 133.05 -35.70
N ILE A 699 -12.50 132.07 -36.42
CA ILE A 699 -13.16 130.91 -35.82
C ILE A 699 -12.78 129.68 -36.63
N ALA A 700 -12.34 128.63 -35.95
CA ALA A 700 -12.12 127.28 -36.48
C ALA A 700 -12.87 126.24 -35.62
N VAL A 701 -13.17 125.09 -36.23
CA VAL A 701 -13.88 123.97 -35.61
C VAL A 701 -13.12 122.69 -35.93
N ASP A 702 -13.11 121.75 -34.98
CA ASP A 702 -12.63 120.38 -35.17
C ASP A 702 -13.78 119.37 -34.96
N ASN A 703 -13.61 118.15 -35.47
CA ASN A 703 -14.62 117.08 -35.44
C ASN A 703 -14.32 116.00 -34.38
N ASP A 704 -13.09 115.89 -33.89
CA ASP A 704 -12.71 114.94 -32.84
C ASP A 704 -13.36 115.34 -31.49
N THR A 705 -12.99 114.72 -30.35
CA THR A 705 -13.59 115.10 -29.05
C THR A 705 -12.60 115.30 -27.90
N GLY A 706 -13.08 115.88 -26.80
CA GLY A 706 -12.26 116.19 -25.63
C GLY A 706 -11.16 117.18 -25.97
N MET A 707 -9.90 116.80 -25.73
CA MET A 707 -8.73 117.65 -26.02
C MET A 707 -8.33 117.65 -27.50
N ASN A 708 -8.65 116.59 -28.24
CA ASN A 708 -8.44 116.53 -29.69
C ASN A 708 -9.30 117.61 -30.40
N ALA A 709 -10.48 117.93 -29.85
CA ALA A 709 -11.34 119.01 -30.34
C ALA A 709 -10.94 120.44 -29.92
N GLU A 710 -10.02 120.63 -28.97
CA GLU A 710 -9.85 121.93 -28.30
C GLU A 710 -8.91 122.85 -29.10
N VAL A 711 -9.47 123.82 -29.83
CA VAL A 711 -8.71 124.69 -30.74
C VAL A 711 -8.12 125.94 -30.03
N ARG A 712 -6.84 126.22 -30.30
CA ARG A 712 -6.13 127.47 -29.95
C ARG A 712 -5.64 128.25 -31.16
N TYR A 713 -5.62 129.57 -31.04
CA TYR A 713 -5.25 130.52 -32.10
C TYR A 713 -3.94 131.26 -31.79
N SER A 714 -3.13 131.54 -32.82
CA SER A 714 -1.88 132.32 -32.70
C SER A 714 -1.57 133.11 -33.97
N ILE A 715 -0.87 134.25 -33.86
CA ILE A 715 -0.35 134.99 -35.02
C ILE A 715 1.05 134.48 -35.35
N VAL A 716 1.30 134.17 -36.62
CA VAL A 716 2.54 133.56 -37.12
C VAL A 716 2.97 134.25 -38.42
N GLY A 717 3.30 135.54 -38.35
CA GLY A 717 3.67 136.34 -39.52
C GLY A 717 4.37 137.66 -39.18
N GLU A 718 4.78 138.41 -40.20
CA GLU A 718 5.50 139.68 -40.07
C GLU A 718 4.56 140.82 -39.65
N ASN A 719 4.29 140.89 -38.35
CA ASN A 719 3.45 141.91 -37.71
C ASN A 719 4.21 143.24 -37.63
N THR A 720 4.07 144.12 -38.62
CA THR A 720 4.79 145.41 -38.65
C THR A 720 4.48 146.22 -37.40
N ARG A 721 5.52 146.51 -36.59
CA ARG A 721 5.43 147.18 -35.28
C ARG A 721 4.52 146.49 -34.24
N ASP A 722 4.23 145.21 -34.40
CA ASP A 722 3.46 144.44 -33.41
C ASP A 722 2.03 144.99 -33.17
N LEU A 723 1.45 145.66 -34.19
CA LEU A 723 0.20 146.43 -34.09
C LEU A 723 -1.04 145.61 -33.66
N PHE A 724 -1.04 144.31 -33.96
CA PHE A 724 -2.16 143.40 -33.65
C PHE A 724 -1.72 142.26 -32.74
N GLU A 725 -2.59 141.88 -31.79
CA GLU A 725 -2.43 140.73 -30.90
C GLU A 725 -3.65 139.81 -31.04
N ILE A 726 -3.53 138.50 -30.79
CA ILE A 726 -4.67 137.58 -30.83
C ILE A 726 -4.86 136.88 -29.48
N ASN A 727 -6.12 136.74 -29.08
CA ASN A 727 -6.49 135.97 -27.90
C ASN A 727 -6.54 134.47 -28.21
N GLU A 728 -5.70 133.68 -27.51
CA GLU A 728 -5.49 132.24 -27.78
C GLU A 728 -6.77 131.39 -27.86
N THR A 729 -7.80 131.68 -27.06
CA THR A 729 -8.98 130.80 -26.93
C THR A 729 -10.22 131.33 -27.63
N THR A 730 -10.30 132.63 -27.91
CA THR A 730 -11.48 133.25 -28.55
C THR A 730 -11.28 133.66 -30.01
N GLY A 731 -10.04 133.61 -30.52
CA GLY A 731 -9.72 133.99 -31.91
C GLY A 731 -9.87 135.50 -32.19
N ASN A 732 -10.12 136.31 -31.16
CA ASN A 732 -10.25 137.75 -31.28
C ASN A 732 -8.89 138.40 -31.51
N ILE A 733 -8.73 139.05 -32.66
CA ILE A 733 -7.60 139.92 -32.99
C ILE A 733 -7.90 141.31 -32.44
N ILE A 734 -7.05 141.81 -31.53
CA ILE A 734 -7.16 143.12 -30.89
C ILE A 734 -6.08 144.07 -31.40
N MET A 735 -6.35 145.38 -31.35
CA MET A 735 -5.36 146.41 -31.65
C MET A 735 -4.49 146.69 -30.42
N LYS A 736 -3.18 146.56 -30.53
CA LYS A 736 -2.23 146.59 -29.40
C LYS A 736 -1.60 147.96 -29.16
N GLU A 737 -1.21 148.66 -30.23
CA GLU A 737 -0.70 150.05 -30.16
C GLU A 737 -1.55 151.01 -30.99
N LYS A 738 -1.42 152.30 -30.71
CA LYS A 738 -2.17 153.34 -31.43
C LYS A 738 -1.49 153.67 -32.75
N CYS A 739 -2.25 153.59 -33.84
CA CYS A 739 -1.78 153.85 -35.21
C CYS A 739 -1.11 155.23 -35.35
N ASP A 740 0.11 155.26 -35.89
CA ASP A 740 0.78 156.47 -36.37
C ASP A 740 0.58 156.63 -37.89
N VAL A 741 0.90 157.81 -38.44
CA VAL A 741 0.69 158.15 -39.85
C VAL A 741 1.48 157.23 -40.81
N THR A 742 2.54 156.57 -40.32
CA THR A 742 3.30 155.55 -41.06
C THR A 742 2.58 154.22 -41.23
N ASP A 743 1.53 153.96 -40.44
CA ASP A 743 0.97 152.61 -40.25
C ASP A 743 -0.36 152.41 -41.02
N LEU A 744 -1.03 153.49 -41.46
CA LEU A 744 -1.16 153.86 -42.88
C LEU A 744 -1.27 152.79 -43.99
N GLY A 745 -2.07 151.71 -43.93
CA GLY A 745 -2.20 150.82 -45.10
C GLY A 745 -2.83 149.44 -44.91
N LEU A 746 -2.44 148.50 -45.79
CA LEU A 746 -2.87 147.09 -45.77
C LEU A 746 -1.90 146.25 -44.93
N HIS A 747 -2.40 145.68 -43.85
CA HIS A 747 -1.70 144.71 -43.00
C HIS A 747 -2.17 143.29 -43.34
N ARG A 748 -1.25 142.33 -43.33
CA ARG A 748 -1.53 140.90 -43.62
C ARG A 748 -1.15 140.05 -42.41
N VAL A 749 -2.12 139.79 -41.54
CA VAL A 749 -1.94 139.00 -40.31
C VAL A 749 -2.16 137.52 -40.64
N LEU A 750 -1.10 136.72 -40.55
CA LEU A 750 -1.20 135.27 -40.75
C LEU A 750 -1.55 134.59 -39.41
N VAL A 751 -2.67 133.88 -39.36
CA VAL A 751 -3.22 133.30 -38.13
C VAL A 751 -3.26 131.77 -38.25
N LYS A 752 -2.73 131.09 -37.23
CA LYS A 752 -2.69 129.63 -37.10
C LYS A 752 -3.71 129.16 -36.06
N ALA A 753 -4.49 128.13 -36.40
CA ALA A 753 -5.31 127.37 -35.46
C ALA A 753 -4.67 126.00 -35.24
N ASN A 754 -4.46 125.61 -33.98
CA ASN A 754 -3.92 124.33 -33.54
C ASN A 754 -4.96 123.64 -32.66
N ASP A 755 -5.10 122.32 -32.73
CA ASP A 755 -5.80 121.55 -31.69
C ASP A 755 -4.95 121.47 -30.39
N LEU A 756 -5.39 120.65 -29.43
CA LEU A 756 -4.59 120.22 -28.26
C LEU A 756 -4.45 118.68 -28.20
N GLY A 757 -4.60 118.02 -29.34
CA GLY A 757 -4.65 116.57 -29.44
C GLY A 757 -3.31 115.87 -29.36
N GLN A 758 -3.37 114.54 -29.25
CA GLN A 758 -2.21 113.64 -29.19
C GLN A 758 -2.45 112.41 -30.08
N PRO A 759 -1.40 111.85 -30.73
CA PRO A 759 0.02 112.07 -30.48
C PRO A 759 0.61 113.34 -31.11
N ASP A 760 0.15 113.73 -32.30
CA ASP A 760 0.58 114.93 -33.01
C ASP A 760 -0.56 115.94 -33.04
N SER A 761 -0.26 117.19 -32.67
CA SER A 761 -1.24 118.28 -32.71
C SER A 761 -1.30 118.91 -34.10
N LEU A 762 -2.47 118.78 -34.74
CA LEU A 762 -2.74 119.18 -36.11
C LEU A 762 -3.18 120.65 -36.16
N PHE A 763 -3.02 121.25 -37.34
CA PHE A 763 -3.22 122.69 -37.49
C PHE A 763 -3.61 123.13 -38.90
N SER A 764 -4.20 124.32 -38.97
CA SER A 764 -4.43 125.08 -40.20
C SER A 764 -3.97 126.53 -40.06
N VAL A 765 -3.88 127.24 -41.18
CA VAL A 765 -3.41 128.63 -41.24
C VAL A 765 -4.26 129.42 -42.23
N VAL A 766 -4.64 130.64 -41.86
CA VAL A 766 -5.47 131.56 -42.66
C VAL A 766 -4.86 132.97 -42.68
N THR A 767 -5.00 133.70 -43.79
CA THR A 767 -4.54 135.10 -43.89
C THR A 767 -5.69 136.05 -43.65
N VAL A 768 -5.59 136.86 -42.59
CA VAL A 768 -6.53 137.95 -42.28
C VAL A 768 -5.94 139.26 -42.81
N ASN A 769 -6.62 139.91 -43.76
CA ASN A 769 -6.22 141.22 -44.25
C ASN A 769 -6.91 142.31 -43.41
N LEU A 770 -6.13 143.22 -42.84
CA LEU A 770 -6.64 144.34 -42.03
C LEU A 770 -6.22 145.65 -42.70
N PHE A 771 -7.19 146.48 -43.12
CA PHE A 771 -6.91 147.71 -43.84
C PHE A 771 -7.13 148.94 -42.94
N VAL A 772 -6.05 149.63 -42.60
CA VAL A 772 -6.05 150.73 -41.62
C VAL A 772 -6.13 152.08 -42.35
N ASN A 773 -7.31 152.74 -42.33
CA ASN A 773 -7.53 154.04 -42.98
C ASN A 773 -8.78 154.77 -42.45
N GLU A 774 -8.76 156.11 -42.41
CA GLU A 774 -9.87 156.94 -41.93
C GLU A 774 -11.16 156.77 -42.76
N SER A 775 -11.05 156.51 -44.06
CA SER A 775 -12.20 156.22 -44.92
C SER A 775 -11.83 155.49 -46.21
N VAL A 776 -12.72 154.60 -46.67
CA VAL A 776 -12.57 153.87 -47.94
C VAL A 776 -12.99 154.78 -49.10
N THR A 777 -12.13 155.73 -49.46
CA THR A 777 -12.38 156.68 -50.57
C THR A 777 -12.20 156.07 -51.96
N ASN A 778 -11.55 154.91 -52.09
CA ASN A 778 -11.51 154.09 -53.31
C ASN A 778 -11.35 152.60 -52.98
N ALA A 779 -12.46 151.84 -52.89
CA ALA A 779 -12.40 150.38 -52.72
C ALA A 779 -11.70 149.66 -53.89
N THR A 780 -11.79 150.23 -55.10
CA THR A 780 -11.03 149.79 -56.28
C THR A 780 -9.53 149.86 -56.06
N LEU A 781 -9.03 150.91 -55.40
CA LEU A 781 -7.60 151.07 -55.09
C LEU A 781 -7.14 150.07 -54.01
N ILE A 782 -8.01 149.67 -53.08
CA ILE A 782 -7.69 148.64 -52.08
C ILE A 782 -7.53 147.28 -52.77
N ASN A 783 -8.46 146.90 -53.64
CA ASN A 783 -8.34 145.70 -54.46
C ASN A 783 -7.14 145.78 -55.41
N GLU A 784 -6.82 146.97 -55.93
CA GLU A 784 -5.61 147.17 -56.73
C GLU A 784 -4.34 146.99 -55.87
N LEU A 785 -4.26 147.51 -54.64
CA LEU A 785 -3.11 147.33 -53.73
C LEU A 785 -2.95 145.87 -53.26
N LEU A 786 -4.05 145.15 -53.06
CA LEU A 786 -4.07 143.71 -52.79
C LEU A 786 -3.41 142.89 -53.93
N HIS A 787 -3.50 143.35 -55.18
CA HIS A 787 -2.93 142.70 -56.38
C HIS A 787 -1.57 143.27 -56.85
N LYS A 788 -1.36 144.58 -56.75
CA LYS A 788 -0.26 145.35 -57.40
C LYS A 788 1.03 145.35 -56.59
N SER A 789 1.01 144.72 -55.42
CA SER A 789 2.17 144.42 -54.58
C SER A 789 2.90 143.13 -55.01
N THR A 790 2.66 142.62 -56.23
CA THR A 790 3.12 141.28 -56.67
C THR A 790 3.69 141.23 -58.09
N GLU A 791 4.45 142.25 -58.50
CA GLU A 791 5.35 142.17 -59.68
C GLU A 791 6.82 142.43 -59.29
N ALA A 792 7.47 141.40 -58.76
CA ALA A 792 8.92 141.22 -58.82
C ALA A 792 9.23 139.95 -59.64
N PRO A 793 10.28 139.90 -60.48
CA PRO A 793 10.40 138.84 -61.48
C PRO A 793 10.69 137.45 -60.90
N VAL A 794 10.10 136.43 -61.54
CA VAL A 794 10.38 135.01 -61.29
C VAL A 794 11.68 134.60 -62.02
N THR A 795 12.28 133.49 -61.58
CA THR A 795 13.40 132.71 -62.18
C THR A 795 14.83 133.14 -61.78
N PRO A 796 15.80 132.19 -61.73
CA PRO A 796 15.65 130.78 -61.31
C PRO A 796 16.78 130.25 -60.41
N ASN A 797 16.55 129.06 -59.85
CA ASN A 797 17.54 128.08 -59.37
C ASN A 797 18.60 128.50 -58.34
N THR A 798 18.41 128.06 -57.09
CA THR A 798 19.45 127.26 -56.41
C THR A 798 18.76 126.08 -55.71
N GLU A 799 19.24 124.87 -55.93
CA GLU A 799 18.79 123.67 -55.21
C GLU A 799 19.44 123.62 -53.82
N ILE A 800 18.71 123.11 -52.82
CA ILE A 800 19.21 122.25 -51.74
C ILE A 800 18.02 121.45 -51.20
N ALA A 801 18.30 120.28 -50.65
CA ALA A 801 17.36 119.27 -50.15
C ALA A 801 16.41 119.84 -49.06
N ASP A 802 15.25 119.24 -48.74
CA ASP A 802 15.12 117.81 -48.44
C ASP A 802 13.94 117.02 -49.05
N ALA A 803 14.08 115.70 -48.95
CA ALA A 803 13.43 114.71 -49.81
C ALA A 803 11.92 114.53 -49.62
N SER A 804 11.21 114.46 -50.75
CA SER A 804 9.88 113.87 -50.87
C SER A 804 9.93 112.33 -50.79
N SER A 805 8.92 111.72 -50.18
CA SER A 805 8.47 110.37 -50.60
C SER A 805 7.77 110.46 -51.97
N PRO A 806 7.54 109.36 -52.73
CA PRO A 806 7.71 107.95 -52.37
C PRO A 806 8.43 107.07 -53.44
N THR A 807 8.80 105.84 -53.04
CA THR A 807 8.87 104.59 -53.87
C THR A 807 9.68 104.50 -55.18
N ILE A 808 10.20 103.29 -55.48
CA ILE A 808 10.92 102.90 -56.72
C ILE A 808 12.32 103.56 -56.81
N ASP A 809 13.41 102.97 -56.32
CA ASP A 809 14.06 101.83 -57.00
C ASP A 809 14.83 100.87 -56.03
N TYR A 810 14.33 100.65 -54.82
CA TYR A 810 15.01 99.81 -53.79
C TYR A 810 15.09 98.30 -54.13
N VAL A 811 14.58 97.88 -55.28
CA VAL A 811 14.48 96.47 -55.71
C VAL A 811 15.79 95.96 -56.34
N LYS A 812 16.67 96.82 -56.87
CA LYS A 812 17.90 96.36 -57.55
C LYS A 812 19.10 96.16 -56.63
N ILE A 813 19.18 96.86 -55.48
CA ILE A 813 20.31 96.75 -54.55
C ILE A 813 20.05 95.70 -53.45
N LEU A 814 18.80 95.52 -53.01
CA LEU A 814 18.44 94.47 -52.04
C LEU A 814 18.72 93.06 -52.61
N VAL A 815 18.46 92.85 -53.90
CA VAL A 815 18.68 91.56 -54.60
C VAL A 815 20.15 91.13 -54.60
N ALA A 816 21.11 92.07 -54.61
CA ALA A 816 22.54 91.74 -54.55
C ALA A 816 22.96 91.20 -53.16
N VAL A 817 22.40 91.74 -52.08
CA VAL A 817 22.76 91.35 -50.69
C VAL A 817 22.04 90.06 -50.26
N VAL A 818 20.80 89.86 -50.71
CA VAL A 818 20.03 88.62 -50.44
C VAL A 818 20.61 87.42 -51.22
N ALA A 819 21.11 87.62 -52.44
CA ALA A 819 21.72 86.55 -53.22
C ALA A 819 22.99 85.98 -52.56
N GLY A 820 23.88 86.84 -52.04
CA GLY A 820 25.13 86.41 -51.41
C GLY A 820 24.96 85.71 -50.06
N THR A 821 23.89 86.00 -49.32
CA THR A 821 23.61 85.40 -48.01
C THR A 821 22.94 84.03 -48.15
N ILE A 822 21.98 83.89 -49.08
CA ILE A 822 21.31 82.60 -49.35
C ILE A 822 22.31 81.53 -49.81
N THR A 823 23.30 81.86 -50.64
CA THR A 823 24.30 80.88 -51.10
C THR A 823 25.13 80.27 -49.98
N VAL A 824 25.47 81.04 -48.93
CA VAL A 824 26.23 80.53 -47.78
C VAL A 824 25.35 79.62 -46.91
N VAL A 825 24.12 80.03 -46.65
CA VAL A 825 23.16 79.23 -45.85
C VAL A 825 22.82 77.91 -46.56
N VAL A 826 22.61 77.93 -47.88
CA VAL A 826 22.32 76.71 -48.66
C VAL A 826 23.50 75.74 -48.67
N VAL A 827 24.75 76.21 -48.74
CA VAL A 827 25.93 75.32 -48.64
C VAL A 827 26.06 74.70 -47.25
N ILE A 828 25.78 75.45 -46.17
CA ILE A 828 25.74 74.91 -44.80
C ILE A 828 24.60 73.89 -44.65
N PHE A 829 23.42 74.17 -45.21
CA PHE A 829 22.26 73.27 -45.13
C PHE A 829 22.49 71.97 -45.92
N ILE A 830 23.06 72.05 -47.13
CA ILE A 830 23.39 70.87 -47.94
C ILE A 830 24.49 70.03 -47.27
N THR A 831 25.53 70.65 -46.72
CA THR A 831 26.58 69.89 -46.01
C THR A 831 26.10 69.24 -44.71
N ALA A 832 25.09 69.81 -44.04
CA ALA A 832 24.39 69.15 -42.93
C ALA A 832 23.52 67.97 -43.40
N VAL A 833 22.69 68.17 -44.43
CA VAL A 833 21.75 67.14 -44.94
C VAL A 833 22.49 65.94 -45.56
N VAL A 834 23.61 66.16 -46.24
CA VAL A 834 24.43 65.08 -46.86
C VAL A 834 25.08 64.15 -45.82
N ARG A 835 25.19 64.56 -44.55
CA ARG A 835 25.66 63.67 -43.46
C ARG A 835 24.57 62.84 -42.77
N CYS A 836 23.28 63.04 -43.10
CA CYS A 836 22.15 62.37 -42.45
C CYS A 836 21.15 61.68 -43.41
N ARG A 837 21.68 60.91 -44.36
CA ARG A 837 21.03 59.72 -44.95
C ARG A 837 22.09 58.60 -44.94
N GLN A 838 21.84 57.37 -44.44
CA GLN A 838 20.58 56.68 -44.19
C GLN A 838 20.56 55.95 -42.84
N ALA A 839 19.35 55.89 -42.23
CA ALA A 839 18.72 54.71 -41.60
C ALA A 839 19.28 54.13 -40.26
N PRO A 840 18.44 53.40 -39.46
CA PRO A 840 17.11 52.87 -39.77
C PRO A 840 15.94 53.22 -38.81
N HIS A 841 14.72 52.93 -39.27
CA HIS A 841 13.52 52.66 -38.45
C HIS A 841 13.68 51.32 -37.67
N LEU A 842 12.84 50.88 -36.73
CA LEU A 842 11.40 51.14 -36.48
C LEU A 842 11.01 50.80 -35.02
N LYS A 843 10.15 51.64 -34.38
CA LYS A 843 9.42 51.44 -33.08
C LYS A 843 10.28 51.23 -31.81
N ALA A 844 10.16 51.99 -30.71
CA ALA A 844 9.03 52.53 -29.91
C ALA A 844 8.69 51.66 -28.68
N ALA A 845 8.39 52.18 -27.48
CA ALA A 845 8.48 53.56 -26.94
C ALA A 845 8.54 53.50 -25.39
N GLN A 846 9.47 54.20 -24.72
CA GLN A 846 9.30 55.47 -23.96
C GLN A 846 8.75 55.31 -22.52
N LYS A 847 9.36 55.87 -21.45
CA LYS A 847 9.81 57.26 -21.11
C LYS A 847 8.64 58.16 -20.64
N ASN A 848 8.80 59.17 -19.76
CA ASN A 848 9.97 59.99 -19.33
C ASN A 848 9.73 60.56 -17.88
N LYS A 849 10.72 61.03 -17.09
CA LYS A 849 11.32 62.41 -16.97
C LYS A 849 10.31 63.59 -16.81
N GLN A 850 10.56 64.70 -16.08
CA GLN A 850 11.72 65.23 -15.32
C GLN A 850 11.33 66.41 -14.37
N ASN A 851 12.25 66.81 -13.45
CA ASN A 851 12.69 68.16 -12.98
C ASN A 851 11.81 69.44 -13.18
N SER A 852 11.87 70.51 -12.35
CA SER A 852 12.55 70.79 -11.06
C SER A 852 12.19 72.18 -10.43
N GLU A 853 11.88 72.19 -9.12
CA GLU A 853 12.29 73.13 -8.03
C GLU A 853 12.49 74.67 -8.26
N TRP A 854 11.68 75.53 -7.58
CA TRP A 854 12.05 76.63 -6.63
C TRP A 854 10.98 77.76 -6.50
N ALA A 855 10.37 77.94 -5.31
CA ALA A 855 9.96 79.23 -4.69
C ALA A 855 9.10 79.04 -3.40
N THR A 856 9.17 79.99 -2.45
CA THR A 856 8.51 80.05 -1.12
C THR A 856 7.51 81.24 -1.05
N PRO A 857 6.56 81.39 -0.08
CA PRO A 857 6.66 81.00 1.34
C PRO A 857 5.35 80.57 2.10
N ASN A 858 5.51 80.35 3.41
CA ASN A 858 4.47 80.10 4.45
C ASN A 858 3.90 81.43 5.01
N PRO A 859 2.62 81.49 5.45
CA PRO A 859 2.39 81.56 6.91
C PRO A 859 1.10 80.91 7.47
N GLU A 860 1.24 80.36 8.70
CA GLU A 860 0.26 80.20 9.82
C GLU A 860 -1.09 79.45 9.62
N ASN A 861 -1.43 78.40 10.38
CA ASN A 861 -1.67 78.26 11.85
C ASN A 861 -2.93 78.95 12.41
N ARG A 862 -3.91 78.15 12.91
CA ARG A 862 -4.72 78.32 14.17
C ARG A 862 -6.05 77.51 14.13
N GLN A 863 -6.64 76.97 15.22
CA GLN A 863 -6.19 76.74 16.62
C GLN A 863 -7.21 75.88 17.42
N MET A 864 -6.87 75.54 18.68
CA MET A 864 -7.76 75.20 19.84
C MET A 864 -8.29 73.74 19.86
N ILE A 865 -8.38 73.03 21.01
CA ILE A 865 -8.16 73.36 22.45
C ILE A 865 -7.85 72.04 23.22
N MET A 866 -7.11 71.92 24.34
CA MET A 866 -6.24 72.85 25.10
C MET A 866 -5.00 72.07 25.69
N MET A 867 -4.69 71.82 26.98
CA MET A 867 -5.13 72.33 28.30
C MET A 867 -4.02 72.44 29.37
N LYS A 868 -3.46 71.32 29.87
CA LYS A 868 -2.65 71.28 31.12
C LYS A 868 -1.43 70.34 30.97
N LYS A 869 -0.17 70.82 31.06
CA LYS A 869 0.60 71.26 32.26
C LYS A 869 0.86 70.07 33.21
N LYS A 870 2.10 69.66 33.60
CA LYS A 870 3.48 70.27 33.60
C LYS A 870 4.44 69.36 32.75
N LYS A 871 5.79 69.24 32.83
CA LYS A 871 6.92 69.74 33.66
C LYS A 871 8.22 69.91 32.78
N LYS A 872 9.42 69.52 33.25
CA LYS A 872 10.81 69.69 32.69
C LYS A 872 11.77 68.73 33.45
N LYS A 873 13.05 68.43 33.14
CA LYS A 873 13.97 68.16 31.96
C LYS A 873 15.18 67.33 32.55
N LYS A 874 16.32 66.91 31.95
CA LYS A 874 17.36 67.40 30.98
C LYS A 874 17.89 66.12 30.21
N LYS A 875 19.13 65.74 29.81
CA LYS A 875 20.53 66.30 29.67
C LYS A 875 21.30 65.65 28.47
N HIS A 876 20.79 65.73 27.25
CA HIS A 876 21.55 65.60 25.98
C HIS A 876 22.23 64.24 25.59
N PRO A 877 22.53 64.06 24.28
CA PRO A 877 23.10 62.83 23.67
C PRO A 877 24.63 63.07 23.35
N PRO A 878 25.36 62.50 22.35
CA PRO A 878 24.97 61.82 21.08
C PRO A 878 25.64 60.46 20.70
N LYS A 879 24.90 59.74 19.85
CA LYS A 879 25.29 58.97 18.64
C LYS A 879 26.61 58.17 18.59
N ASN A 880 26.50 56.95 18.07
CA ASN A 880 27.24 56.55 16.88
C ASN A 880 26.32 55.77 15.92
N LEU A 881 26.63 55.81 14.62
CA LEU A 881 25.94 55.09 13.54
C LEU A 881 26.99 54.63 12.52
N LEU A 882 26.90 53.37 12.09
CA LEU A 882 26.90 52.89 10.69
C LEU A 882 27.83 53.60 9.66
N LEU A 883 28.63 52.93 8.82
CA LEU A 883 28.41 51.67 8.06
C LEU A 883 29.72 51.02 7.52
N ASN A 884 29.63 49.71 7.23
CA ASN A 884 30.13 48.98 6.03
C ASN A 884 31.60 48.55 5.77
N PHE A 885 31.65 47.43 5.02
CA PHE A 885 32.62 46.88 4.05
C PHE A 885 34.03 46.34 4.48
N VAL A 886 34.10 44.99 4.46
CA VAL A 886 35.00 44.12 3.64
C VAL A 886 36.50 44.47 3.46
N THR A 887 37.37 43.64 4.06
CA THR A 887 38.62 42.96 3.57
C THR A 887 39.20 42.16 4.78
N ILE A 888 39.57 40.87 4.71
CA ILE A 888 40.74 40.18 4.09
C ILE A 888 42.07 40.44 4.84
N GLU A 889 42.82 39.35 5.11
CA GLU A 889 44.22 39.27 5.62
C GLU A 889 44.49 39.77 7.07
N GLU A 890 45.46 39.25 7.88
CA GLU A 890 46.39 38.10 7.78
C GLU A 890 46.88 37.65 9.20
N THR A 891 47.65 36.53 9.30
CA THR A 891 48.45 36.05 10.48
C THR A 891 47.70 35.61 11.77
N LYS A 892 47.99 34.47 12.43
CA LYS A 892 49.21 33.96 13.15
C LYS A 892 49.48 34.70 14.49
N ALA A 893 49.87 34.06 15.62
CA ALA A 893 50.27 32.66 15.87
C ALA A 893 50.12 32.25 17.37
N ASP A 894 50.30 30.95 17.67
CA ASP A 894 50.82 30.30 18.93
C ASP A 894 50.08 30.54 20.29
N ASP A 895 50.04 29.65 21.31
CA ASP A 895 50.59 28.29 21.50
C ASP A 895 49.89 27.53 22.70
N VAL A 896 49.96 26.17 22.72
CA VAL A 896 50.29 25.22 23.85
C VAL A 896 49.79 25.51 25.31
N ASP A 897 49.31 24.61 26.20
CA ASP A 897 48.94 23.14 26.31
C ASP A 897 48.35 22.93 27.76
N ASN A 898 47.93 21.77 28.31
CA ASN A 898 47.25 20.51 27.90
C ASN A 898 46.90 19.67 29.19
N ASP A 899 46.07 18.60 29.08
CA ASP A 899 45.72 17.56 30.10
C ASP A 899 44.94 18.00 31.38
N GLY A 900 44.12 17.15 32.05
CA GLY A 900 43.70 15.77 31.74
C GLY A 900 42.75 15.13 32.79
N ASN A 901 42.12 14.00 32.42
CA ASN A 901 41.27 13.03 33.16
C ASN A 901 40.98 13.14 34.69
N SER A 902 39.72 12.87 35.08
CA SER A 902 39.33 11.67 35.89
C SER A 902 37.80 11.59 36.16
N ILE A 903 37.32 10.46 36.69
CA ILE A 903 35.90 10.09 36.85
C ILE A 903 35.62 9.59 38.29
N THR A 904 34.48 9.98 38.88
CA THR A 904 33.82 9.25 40.00
C THR A 904 32.31 9.54 40.07
N LEU A 905 31.53 8.54 40.52
CA LEU A 905 30.15 8.67 41.03
C LEU A 905 30.20 9.06 42.55
N GLU A 906 29.13 9.36 43.29
CA GLU A 906 27.70 8.98 43.18
C GLU A 906 26.74 9.99 43.89
N LEU A 907 25.44 9.68 43.95
CA LEU A 907 24.28 10.51 44.40
C LEU A 907 23.99 10.36 45.93
N PRO A 908 22.88 10.86 46.57
CA PRO A 908 21.65 11.55 46.09
C PRO A 908 21.09 12.73 46.97
N ILE A 909 19.82 13.16 46.72
CA ILE A 909 18.89 13.96 47.59
C ILE A 909 19.18 15.49 47.69
N ASP A 910 18.25 16.46 47.53
CA ASP A 910 16.80 16.46 47.19
C ASP A 910 16.28 17.80 46.55
N LEU A 911 15.12 17.73 45.88
CA LEU A 911 14.03 18.72 45.59
C LEU A 911 14.20 20.15 44.97
N GLU A 912 13.11 20.53 44.27
CA GLU A 912 12.50 21.87 43.98
C GLU A 912 12.99 22.83 42.85
N GLU A 913 12.30 22.70 41.70
CA GLU A 913 11.51 23.71 40.94
C GLU A 913 12.08 24.95 40.18
N GLN A 914 11.60 25.03 38.93
CA GLN A 914 11.09 26.20 38.17
C GLN A 914 11.99 27.16 37.30
N THR A 915 11.67 27.12 36.00
CA THR A 915 11.71 28.18 34.95
C THR A 915 12.95 28.45 34.05
N MET A 916 12.64 28.53 32.74
CA MET A 916 13.25 29.32 31.65
C MET A 916 14.78 29.31 31.39
N GLY A 917 15.19 28.69 30.28
CA GLY A 917 16.49 28.90 29.62
C GLY A 917 16.45 28.46 28.14
N LYS A 918 17.17 29.15 27.23
CA LYS A 918 17.08 28.93 25.77
C LYS A 918 18.47 29.03 25.10
N TYR A 919 18.89 27.98 24.38
CA TYR A 919 20.12 27.92 23.55
C TYR A 919 21.46 28.08 24.32
N ASN A 920 22.67 27.76 23.82
CA ASN A 920 23.11 27.57 22.42
C ASN A 920 24.38 26.66 22.29
N TRP A 921 24.95 26.60 21.06
CA TRP A 921 26.20 25.94 20.62
C TRP A 921 26.09 24.42 20.33
N VAL A 922 26.41 23.85 19.15
CA VAL A 922 27.36 24.13 18.03
C VAL A 922 28.82 23.74 18.35
N THR A 923 29.36 22.67 17.75
CA THR A 923 30.34 22.67 16.62
C THR A 923 30.54 21.20 16.12
N THR A 924 30.46 20.81 14.82
CA THR A 924 31.44 20.89 13.67
C THR A 924 32.76 20.10 13.84
N PRO A 925 33.58 19.81 12.80
CA PRO A 925 33.34 19.50 11.35
C PRO A 925 34.17 18.29 10.83
N THR A 926 34.16 17.99 9.51
CA THR A 926 35.39 17.64 8.71
C THR A 926 35.15 17.63 7.18
N THR A 927 35.61 18.69 6.52
CA THR A 927 36.50 18.72 5.32
C THR A 927 36.53 17.55 4.31
N PHE A 928 36.23 17.81 3.03
CA PHE A 928 37.23 18.20 1.99
C PHE A 928 36.57 18.71 0.68
N LYS A 929 37.39 19.17 -0.27
CA LYS A 929 37.12 19.74 -1.62
C LYS A 929 38.24 19.20 -2.58
N PRO A 930 38.31 19.46 -3.91
CA PRO A 930 37.54 20.40 -4.74
C PRO A 930 37.13 19.85 -6.14
N ASP A 931 36.83 20.79 -7.05
CA ASP A 931 36.94 20.76 -8.53
C ASP A 931 35.79 20.27 -9.43
N SER A 932 35.74 20.95 -10.58
CA SER A 932 34.75 20.95 -11.68
C SER A 932 35.54 21.17 -13.00
N PRO A 933 34.99 21.07 -14.25
CA PRO A 933 33.91 21.96 -14.73
C PRO A 933 32.98 21.35 -15.82
N ASP A 934 32.20 22.23 -16.44
CA ASP A 934 31.34 22.09 -17.64
C ASP A 934 31.85 21.20 -18.80
N LEU A 935 30.93 20.58 -19.59
CA LEU A 935 30.33 21.24 -20.78
C LEU A 935 29.25 20.38 -21.52
N ALA A 936 28.44 21.07 -22.34
CA ALA A 936 27.76 20.60 -23.56
C ALA A 936 26.53 19.65 -23.48
N ARG A 937 25.36 20.19 -23.86
CA ARG A 937 24.18 19.44 -24.34
C ARG A 937 24.27 19.19 -25.85
N HIS A 938 23.76 18.07 -26.37
CA HIS A 938 23.22 18.00 -27.74
C HIS A 938 22.14 16.90 -27.86
N TYR A 939 21.14 17.10 -28.74
CA TYR A 939 19.97 16.21 -28.92
C TYR A 939 20.22 15.08 -29.94
N LYS A 940 19.65 13.87 -29.73
CA LYS A 940 18.49 13.33 -30.52
C LYS A 940 18.13 11.84 -30.27
N SER A 941 16.86 11.62 -29.89
CA SER A 941 15.88 10.58 -30.32
C SER A 941 16.27 9.12 -30.71
N ALA A 942 15.46 8.20 -30.14
CA ALA A 942 14.88 6.96 -30.74
C ALA A 942 15.53 5.58 -30.48
N SER A 943 14.67 4.55 -30.44
CA SER A 943 14.92 3.12 -30.16
C SER A 943 15.14 2.30 -31.44
N PRO A 944 15.71 1.07 -31.36
CA PRO A 944 14.85 -0.14 -31.45
C PRO A 944 15.35 -1.39 -30.66
N GLN A 945 14.64 -2.52 -30.80
CA GLN A 945 14.98 -3.87 -30.30
C GLN A 945 15.98 -4.64 -31.22
N PRO A 946 16.62 -5.72 -30.73
CA PRO A 946 16.20 -7.12 -31.06
C PRO A 946 16.15 -8.04 -29.80
N ALA A 947 15.58 -9.25 -29.75
CA ALA A 947 15.31 -10.36 -30.68
C ALA A 947 16.44 -11.43 -30.79
N PHE A 948 16.07 -12.72 -30.67
CA PHE A 948 16.95 -13.90 -30.58
C PHE A 948 17.31 -14.53 -31.95
N GLN A 949 18.49 -15.18 -32.06
CA GLN A 949 18.79 -16.16 -33.11
C GLN A 949 19.88 -17.18 -32.66
N ILE A 950 20.04 -18.30 -33.39
CA ILE A 950 20.83 -19.50 -32.99
C ILE A 950 21.73 -19.96 -34.16
N GLN A 951 22.78 -20.76 -33.85
CA GLN A 951 23.64 -21.64 -34.71
C GLN A 951 25.10 -21.14 -34.97
N PRO A 952 26.06 -22.00 -35.41
CA PRO A 952 26.54 -23.24 -34.76
C PRO A 952 28.10 -23.41 -34.84
N GLU A 953 28.60 -24.67 -34.82
CA GLU A 953 29.98 -25.17 -35.13
C GLU A 953 31.11 -25.04 -34.09
N THR A 954 32.21 -25.81 -34.28
CA THR A 954 33.41 -25.85 -33.40
C THR A 954 34.71 -25.93 -34.25
N PRO A 955 35.53 -27.01 -34.39
CA PRO A 955 35.93 -28.16 -33.56
C PRO A 955 37.48 -28.25 -33.31
N LEU A 956 37.95 -29.38 -32.73
CA LEU A 956 39.37 -29.84 -32.62
C LEU A 956 40.29 -29.07 -31.64
N ASN A 957 41.24 -29.69 -30.90
CA ASN A 957 41.73 -31.08 -30.72
C ASN A 957 42.38 -31.14 -29.30
N SER A 958 43.00 -32.16 -28.66
CA SER A 958 43.43 -33.57 -28.87
C SER A 958 43.83 -34.08 -27.44
N LYS A 959 44.05 -35.33 -26.98
CA LYS A 959 44.11 -36.78 -27.37
C LYS A 959 44.40 -37.55 -26.02
N HIS A 960 44.60 -38.85 -25.77
CA HIS A 960 44.56 -40.25 -26.32
C HIS A 960 44.78 -41.15 -25.05
N HIS A 961 44.68 -42.50 -24.91
CA HIS A 961 44.28 -43.72 -25.64
C HIS A 961 44.23 -44.89 -24.59
N ILE A 962 43.75 -46.13 -24.79
CA ILE A 962 43.05 -46.80 -25.92
C ILE A 962 41.90 -47.67 -25.36
N ILE A 963 42.10 -48.95 -24.99
CA ILE A 963 41.37 -49.55 -23.84
C ILE A 963 39.83 -49.74 -23.94
N GLN A 964 39.15 -49.89 -25.11
CA GLN A 964 38.84 -51.15 -25.81
C GLN A 964 38.00 -52.16 -24.94
N GLU A 965 36.80 -52.68 -25.26
CA GLU A 965 35.85 -52.67 -26.40
C GLU A 965 34.39 -53.01 -25.89
N LEU A 966 33.27 -52.47 -26.45
CA LEU A 966 32.31 -53.02 -27.45
C LEU A 966 31.50 -54.32 -27.10
N PRO A 967 30.31 -54.62 -27.71
CA PRO A 967 29.45 -53.85 -28.63
C PRO A 967 27.91 -53.89 -28.31
N LEU A 968 27.10 -53.40 -29.26
CA LEU A 968 25.65 -53.53 -29.41
C LEU A 968 25.28 -54.51 -30.56
N ASP A 969 23.97 -54.68 -30.79
CA ASP A 969 23.30 -54.84 -32.10
C ASP A 969 22.95 -56.22 -32.73
N ASN A 970 21.73 -56.25 -33.29
CA ASN A 970 21.22 -56.99 -34.46
C ASN A 970 20.61 -58.42 -34.38
N THR A 971 19.87 -58.70 -35.47
CA THR A 971 18.75 -59.63 -35.65
C THR A 971 19.10 -60.87 -36.48
N PHE A 972 18.10 -61.76 -36.66
CA PHE A 972 17.90 -62.81 -37.69
C PHE A 972 18.22 -64.29 -37.38
N VAL A 973 17.25 -65.14 -37.78
CA VAL A 973 17.31 -66.59 -38.09
C VAL A 973 17.64 -67.54 -36.92
N ALA A 974 16.95 -68.66 -36.66
CA ALA A 974 15.62 -69.20 -37.02
C ALA A 974 15.38 -70.48 -36.14
N CYS A 975 14.24 -71.17 -36.35
CA CYS A 975 14.06 -72.64 -36.36
C CYS A 975 15.06 -73.58 -35.64
N ASP A 976 14.66 -74.62 -34.89
CA ASP A 976 13.31 -75.17 -34.65
C ASP A 976 13.36 -76.28 -33.55
N SER A 977 12.20 -76.91 -33.26
CA SER A 977 12.07 -78.21 -32.54
C SER A 977 12.34 -78.23 -31.02
N ILE A 978 11.61 -78.99 -30.17
CA ILE A 978 10.52 -79.95 -30.44
C ILE A 978 9.49 -80.01 -29.27
N SER A 979 8.23 -80.31 -29.64
CA SER A 979 7.00 -80.63 -28.87
C SER A 979 7.13 -81.10 -27.39
N LYS A 980 6.13 -80.91 -26.50
CA LYS A 980 4.71 -81.37 -26.65
C LYS A 980 3.66 -80.63 -25.76
N CYS A 981 2.48 -80.41 -26.36
CA CYS A 981 1.09 -80.42 -25.83
C CYS A 981 0.72 -79.54 -24.58
N SER A 982 -0.45 -78.91 -24.49
CA SER A 982 -1.75 -79.18 -25.13
C SER A 982 -2.57 -77.91 -25.52
N SER A 983 -3.58 -78.11 -26.37
CA SER A 983 -4.56 -77.18 -26.97
C SER A 983 -5.53 -76.48 -25.97
N SER A 984 -6.45 -75.55 -26.30
CA SER A 984 -7.01 -75.09 -27.60
C SER A 984 -7.82 -73.75 -27.50
N SER A 985 -7.97 -73.00 -28.62
CA SER A 985 -9.16 -72.23 -29.12
C SER A 985 -10.12 -71.44 -28.18
N SER A 986 -10.72 -70.29 -28.55
CA SER A 986 -10.68 -69.43 -29.77
C SER A 986 -11.47 -68.11 -29.62
N ASP A 987 -11.32 -67.23 -30.63
CA ASP A 987 -12.28 -66.24 -31.18
C ASP A 987 -13.81 -66.52 -31.08
N PRO A 988 -14.72 -65.54 -31.38
CA PRO A 988 -14.61 -64.06 -31.44
C PRO A 988 -15.85 -63.24 -30.91
N TYR A 989 -15.77 -61.90 -31.03
CA TYR A 989 -16.86 -60.88 -31.03
C TYR A 989 -17.60 -60.44 -29.74
N SER A 990 -17.37 -59.17 -29.38
CA SER A 990 -18.33 -58.04 -29.32
C SER A 990 -19.77 -58.12 -28.76
N VAL A 991 -20.14 -57.00 -28.12
CA VAL A 991 -21.49 -56.35 -28.03
C VAL A 991 -22.44 -56.85 -26.93
N SER A 992 -23.51 -56.08 -26.73
CA SER A 992 -24.24 -55.80 -25.50
C SER A 992 -25.61 -56.48 -25.35
N ASP A 993 -26.14 -56.40 -24.11
CA ASP A 993 -27.49 -55.91 -23.75
C ASP A 993 -28.47 -56.89 -23.06
N SER A 994 -29.18 -56.35 -22.05
CA SER A 994 -30.48 -56.78 -21.47
C SER A 994 -30.68 -58.20 -20.88
N GLY A 995 -31.40 -58.30 -19.75
CA GLY A 995 -32.01 -59.58 -19.29
C GLY A 995 -32.42 -59.69 -17.82
N TYR A 996 -33.69 -59.44 -17.49
CA TYR A 996 -34.36 -59.87 -16.23
C TYR A 996 -35.06 -61.24 -16.43
N PRO A 997 -35.19 -62.08 -15.38
CA PRO A 997 -36.45 -62.18 -14.58
C PRO A 997 -36.19 -62.23 -13.04
N MET A 998 -37.11 -61.95 -12.09
CA MET A 998 -38.45 -62.53 -11.75
C MET A 998 -38.37 -64.03 -11.38
N THR A 999 -38.99 -64.62 -10.34
CA THR A 999 -40.14 -64.34 -9.42
C THR A 999 -39.96 -65.09 -8.05
N THR A 1000 -40.67 -64.95 -6.90
CA THR A 1000 -41.39 -63.90 -6.11
C THR A 1000 -41.91 -64.55 -4.78
N PHE A 1001 -42.28 -63.77 -3.75
CA PHE A 1001 -43.03 -64.17 -2.50
C PHE A 1001 -42.26 -65.00 -1.42
N GLU A 1002 -42.63 -65.03 -0.12
CA GLU A 1002 -43.77 -64.51 0.68
C GLU A 1002 -43.34 -63.58 1.86
N ALA A 1003 -44.29 -63.15 2.73
CA ALA A 1003 -44.07 -62.32 3.94
C ALA A 1003 -44.79 -62.96 5.18
N PRO A 1004 -44.51 -62.55 6.45
CA PRO A 1004 -45.23 -61.39 7.01
C PRO A 1004 -44.54 -60.55 8.13
N VAL A 1005 -44.67 -59.22 8.01
CA VAL A 1005 -45.05 -58.21 9.04
C VAL A 1005 -44.49 -58.28 10.49
N SER A 1006 -43.68 -57.26 10.86
CA SER A 1006 -44.04 -56.31 11.94
C SER A 1006 -43.24 -54.98 11.90
N VAL A 1007 -43.94 -53.83 11.94
CA VAL A 1007 -43.82 -52.70 12.91
C VAL A 1007 -42.40 -52.29 13.38
N HIS A 1008 -41.91 -51.04 13.35
CA HIS A 1008 -42.36 -49.66 12.99
C HIS A 1008 -41.07 -48.81 12.76
N ALA A 1009 -40.98 -47.61 12.16
CA ALA A 1009 -41.88 -46.72 11.41
C ALA A 1009 -41.04 -45.88 10.40
N ARG A 1010 -41.67 -45.08 9.52
CA ARG A 1010 -41.00 -44.36 8.39
C ARG A 1010 -40.91 -42.83 8.56
N PRO A 1011 -40.01 -42.13 7.82
CA PRO A 1011 -39.93 -40.67 7.74
C PRO A 1011 -40.56 -40.09 6.43
N PRO A 1012 -39.98 -39.12 5.68
CA PRO A 1012 -40.65 -37.88 5.25
C PRO A 1012 -41.05 -37.85 3.75
N MET A 1013 -41.58 -36.71 3.22
CA MET A 1013 -41.25 -36.17 1.88
C MET A 1013 -41.97 -34.86 1.45
N LYS A 1014 -41.24 -34.02 0.68
CA LYS A 1014 -41.59 -33.24 -0.56
C LYS A 1014 -42.75 -32.20 -0.59
N GLU A 1015 -42.93 -31.33 -1.63
CA GLU A 1015 -42.07 -30.57 -2.60
C GLU A 1015 -42.98 -29.83 -3.66
N ILE A 1016 -42.41 -28.97 -4.53
CA ILE A 1016 -42.93 -28.47 -5.85
C ILE A 1016 -44.13 -27.47 -5.89
N MET A 1017 -43.83 -26.18 -5.65
CA MET A 1017 -43.85 -25.08 -6.65
C MET A 1017 -44.83 -25.10 -7.87
N ARG A 1018 -45.67 -24.04 -8.05
CA ARG A 1018 -45.85 -23.29 -9.34
C ARG A 1018 -46.81 -22.06 -9.35
N SER A 1019 -46.30 -20.95 -9.90
CA SER A 1019 -46.91 -20.05 -10.93
C SER A 1019 -47.98 -18.96 -10.62
N CYS A 1020 -47.83 -17.85 -11.39
CA CYS A 1020 -48.79 -16.79 -11.77
C CYS A 1020 -49.07 -15.60 -10.83
N THR A 1021 -49.50 -14.49 -11.47
CA THR A 1021 -49.40 -13.08 -11.00
C THR A 1021 -50.57 -12.21 -11.49
N LEU A 1022 -50.95 -11.14 -10.76
CA LEU A 1022 -51.09 -9.73 -11.23
C LEU A 1022 -52.02 -8.84 -10.38
N MET A 1023 -51.62 -7.56 -10.23
CA MET A 1023 -52.45 -6.32 -10.10
C MET A 1023 -53.37 -6.12 -8.86
N LYS A 1024 -53.16 -5.06 -8.04
CA LYS A 1024 -53.81 -3.70 -8.04
C LYS A 1024 -55.12 -3.65 -7.21
N GLU A 1025 -55.61 -2.52 -6.66
CA GLU A 1025 -55.15 -1.12 -6.66
C GLU A 1025 -55.56 -0.33 -5.38
N SER A 1026 -54.65 0.53 -4.90
CA SER A 1026 -54.84 1.90 -4.32
C SER A 1026 -55.97 2.31 -3.34
N THR A 1027 -55.57 3.10 -2.31
CA THR A 1027 -56.27 4.28 -1.68
C THR A 1027 -57.53 4.03 -0.81
N THR A 1028 -57.89 4.80 0.25
CA THR A 1028 -57.40 6.08 0.87
C THR A 1028 -58.01 6.28 2.30
N VAL A 1029 -57.37 7.09 3.21
CA VAL A 1029 -57.96 8.11 4.17
C VAL A 1029 -59.02 7.64 5.24
N GLU A 1030 -59.10 8.06 6.52
CA GLU A 1030 -58.28 8.90 7.46
C GLU A 1030 -58.80 8.84 8.94
N VAL A 1031 -58.06 9.47 9.90
CA VAL A 1031 -58.52 10.24 11.10
C VAL A 1031 -59.20 9.54 12.34
N TRP A 1032 -58.45 9.52 13.47
CA TRP A 1032 -58.75 9.91 14.90
C TRP A 1032 -59.97 9.26 15.66
N ILE A 1033 -60.08 9.14 17.00
CA ILE A 1033 -59.32 9.62 18.21
C ILE A 1033 -59.52 8.65 19.43
N HIS A 1034 -58.84 8.89 20.56
CA HIS A 1034 -58.97 8.29 21.92
C HIS A 1034 -60.40 8.29 22.55
N PRO A 1035 -60.74 7.57 23.68
CA PRO A 1035 -59.92 7.31 24.90
C PRO A 1035 -60.14 5.99 25.71
N GLN A 1036 -59.58 5.96 26.93
CA GLN A 1036 -59.76 5.03 28.09
C GLN A 1036 -61.25 4.87 28.56
N PRO A 1037 -61.65 3.89 29.45
CA PRO A 1037 -60.96 3.53 30.73
C PRO A 1037 -61.15 2.13 31.40
N GLN A 1038 -60.38 1.95 32.50
CA GLN A 1038 -60.66 1.23 33.78
C GLN A 1038 -60.86 -0.32 33.93
N ARG A 1039 -59.90 -0.88 34.71
CA ARG A 1039 -60.03 -1.70 35.95
C ARG A 1039 -60.93 -2.96 36.03
N LYS A 1040 -60.32 -4.03 36.57
CA LYS A 1040 -60.87 -4.83 37.69
C LYS A 1040 -59.80 -5.08 38.76
N SER A 1041 -60.16 -5.65 39.91
CA SER A 1041 -59.37 -5.56 41.16
C SER A 1041 -59.54 -6.76 42.09
N GLU A 1042 -58.50 -7.07 42.88
CA GLU A 1042 -58.61 -7.75 44.17
C GLU A 1042 -57.46 -7.34 45.12
N GLY A 1043 -57.58 -7.58 46.43
CA GLY A 1043 -56.52 -7.23 47.40
C GLY A 1043 -56.94 -7.20 48.89
N LYS A 1044 -55.93 -7.12 49.77
CA LYS A 1044 -55.89 -6.91 51.24
C LYS A 1044 -54.39 -6.96 51.66
N GLY A 1045 -53.85 -6.28 52.68
CA GLY A 1045 -54.37 -5.19 53.51
C GLY A 1045 -53.31 -4.63 54.48
N ALA A 1046 -53.20 -3.28 54.52
CA ALA A 1046 -52.96 -2.36 55.66
C ALA A 1046 -52.10 -2.74 56.89
N GLY A 1047 -51.11 -1.88 57.28
CA GLY A 1047 -50.23 -2.15 58.45
C GLY A 1047 -49.41 -1.02 59.15
N LYS A 1048 -49.62 0.29 58.89
CA LYS A 1048 -49.31 1.48 59.74
C LYS A 1048 -48.03 1.59 60.67
N THR A 1049 -47.29 2.72 60.53
CA THR A 1049 -46.57 3.53 61.59
C THR A 1049 -45.33 2.95 62.34
N VAL A 1050 -44.38 3.72 62.94
CA VAL A 1050 -43.68 5.03 62.68
C VAL A 1050 -42.61 5.31 63.80
N LEU A 1051 -41.65 6.24 63.58
CA LEU A 1051 -40.67 6.90 64.53
C LEU A 1051 -39.35 6.19 64.97
N THR A 1052 -38.21 6.83 64.61
CA THR A 1052 -36.93 7.10 65.38
C THR A 1052 -36.25 6.02 66.27
N SER A 1053 -34.91 5.88 66.38
CA SER A 1053 -33.83 6.90 66.39
C SER A 1053 -32.40 6.34 66.15
N SER A 1054 -31.40 7.25 66.13
CA SER A 1054 -29.95 7.05 66.44
C SER A 1054 -29.04 6.16 65.57
N SER A 1055 -28.00 6.80 65.03
CA SER A 1055 -26.72 6.28 64.50
C SER A 1055 -25.74 5.87 65.64
N PRO A 1056 -24.51 5.29 65.42
CA PRO A 1056 -23.70 5.36 64.18
C PRO A 1056 -22.78 4.17 63.76
N SER A 1057 -22.14 4.35 62.60
CA SER A 1057 -20.77 3.91 62.20
C SER A 1057 -20.49 2.47 61.68
N ALA A 1058 -19.41 2.40 60.89
CA ALA A 1058 -18.64 1.21 60.43
C ALA A 1058 -19.08 0.43 59.16
N THR A 1059 -18.67 0.97 58.00
CA THR A 1059 -17.88 0.29 56.94
C THR A 1059 -18.47 -0.89 56.13
N THR A 1060 -18.80 -0.56 54.87
CA THR A 1060 -18.57 -1.29 53.60
C THR A 1060 -18.07 -2.74 53.69
N LEU A 1061 -18.88 -3.77 53.40
CA LEU A 1061 -19.35 -4.28 52.08
C LEU A 1061 -18.30 -4.97 51.19
N SER A 1062 -18.62 -6.22 50.86
CA SER A 1062 -17.83 -7.20 50.12
C SER A 1062 -18.48 -7.59 48.78
N PHE A 1063 -17.63 -7.74 47.75
CA PHE A 1063 -17.51 -8.87 46.81
C PHE A 1063 -18.74 -9.61 46.22
N LEU A 1064 -18.63 -9.86 44.90
CA LEU A 1064 -19.13 -10.99 44.09
C LEU A 1064 -20.67 -11.08 43.89
N ASP A 1065 -21.16 -11.61 42.77
CA ASP A 1065 -20.49 -12.12 41.55
C ASP A 1065 -20.68 -11.17 40.34
#